data_AF-A0A7M1KJ34-F1
#
_entry.id   AF-A0A7M1KJ34-F1
#
_cell.length_a   1.000
_cell.length_b   1.000
_cell.length_c   1.000
_cell.angle_alpha   90.00
_cell.angle_beta   90.00
_cell.angle_gamma   90.00
#
_symmetry.space_group_name_H-M   'P 1'
#
loop_
_entity.id
_entity.type
_entity.pdbx_description
1 polymer ?
#
loop_
_entity_poly.entity_id
_entity_poly.type
_entity_poly.pdbx_seq_one_letter_code
_entity_poly.pdbx_strand_id
1 'polypeptide(L)'
;MQQRLNLITPAHLQRVNAALSESWVLGQQPTDTCVLQVAVGGEAAELYPLLGAVLVTTNAARAQPAGRHPVVLYVVGQQGGLVPFDSLNAFAEGLQASLKSRDGSMLWRCIGRHQRAQLRAAISALPKGTPLQVSYTLIERNVLKDLFLNLLQHYLALQKRIDQGEKLFSEVSDPQLSAMLLAQELFECLQIPANDARTLALANVNLLQEAARQAKKLPVWLGIASTGQRKHYKQLSRRYLANAWAVENKLWQDLPDLEAFARDALIARLSEDGFYPQLDIDKPLLDLPDDVSAQLCGWSSQCAVGDRDYKKVVSPQRTTFSLLQLALHNLDPKAPWTRWRLNRARWLDPHWKDRLSVGYLIKMIASLDVGGEYDKHVLQAFYPPVPTSGASSGLSQALVYRALQQRAEMQLYSAVQEGLSEEAQRLFSFAMAARSAGDLQADGFDVQLAVLRLVGVTLEQDRHIAGVLLIHDKLSGLCVVYWPTALASRVIVGYASLVEAERALNRLGALPDNLKVLARQVAPGWESQALDRYPGEDLGVSPRRRFSGRLGIVAMERVVTWVAEFFTVRHKVPAVAQDSVEAQIQEQIALLPQAWLAAVPTSGGNAMALLAHAQVFDLQRRTQAQSQSAQALQEYREQRLGEQFDATIRGVLSFVPVLGIGASLYEMLLAARRYHFSGSAHDAVDVAFLTVLSFVDVLLTFAPGPKGASAARASLAPVHRHQGFARAGLKVAPSRPLNLLERFRSSGGLEGAVELQGPGGKGRYVKNGQQLLVEGDEVYPVYQRPNEGGLRLKKTPGEGEGELILKIEHPREWLLGGDAPVAVPPARVFQPWAPTRSASDWAPPSHARVEAALRASPVAGSAWQNWAVWHSDPLPEVAPSRRIYRMPAGPGYPPNEVLQLGQQHYYYRLLPQGTNASSERVVFIMKNHDLHFRAYVDMERWLGIADAEQPVPATLGANGLWTPHQPLFNEPLDITVGRAFPDLTVNSRRFVGERLTELADTGSRITATHLLNIRATLDHWLAPQTPGRMVDLFKMLRPVAEPGAGSANIGIDGLAPGFVRLDFSPPDHLNSSLLRRDVGVPTLRSQAAQSAVRRVLEHHGFTVKGIARRQGGVSGMDFYCTHPHTDRVYFVLTHWVDNRTVSLRSRVAPQLSDAWLQDRISAATPYSLEFIAIDNARREQRLVRMVAGIQWSVRYDEPASVYFAKIAPFTP
;
A
#
# COMPACT_ATOMS: atom_id res chain seq x y z
N MET A 1 -7.52 4.09 -27.42
CA MET A 1 -8.39 3.08 -26.75
C MET A 1 -9.86 3.36 -27.03
N GLN A 2 -10.43 4.51 -26.65
CA GLN A 2 -11.82 4.88 -27.01
C GLN A 2 -12.11 4.76 -28.52
N GLN A 3 -11.16 5.14 -29.39
CA GLN A 3 -11.25 4.91 -30.84
C GLN A 3 -11.27 3.42 -31.21
N ARG A 4 -10.45 2.59 -30.54
CA ARG A 4 -10.44 1.13 -30.74
C ARG A 4 -11.71 0.45 -30.20
N LEU A 5 -12.46 1.14 -29.34
CA LEU A 5 -13.77 0.74 -28.81
C LEU A 5 -14.92 1.38 -29.61
N ASN A 6 -14.65 2.07 -30.72
CA ASN A 6 -15.61 2.83 -31.53
C ASN A 6 -16.43 3.90 -30.76
N LEU A 7 -15.97 4.33 -29.59
CA LEU A 7 -16.62 5.37 -28.79
C LEU A 7 -16.31 6.78 -29.30
N ILE A 8 -15.21 6.95 -30.05
CA ILE A 8 -14.88 8.18 -30.77
C ILE A 8 -14.47 7.80 -32.20
N THR A 9 -14.91 8.57 -33.20
CA THR A 9 -14.55 8.30 -34.59
C THR A 9 -13.10 8.75 -34.88
N PRO A 10 -12.46 8.27 -35.97
CA PRO A 10 -11.15 8.75 -36.38
C PRO A 10 -11.08 10.28 -36.55
N ALA A 11 -12.16 10.91 -37.02
CA ALA A 11 -12.25 12.36 -37.14
C ALA A 11 -12.19 13.05 -35.77
N HIS A 12 -12.91 12.56 -34.76
CA HIS A 12 -12.85 13.09 -33.40
C HIS A 12 -11.44 12.95 -32.79
N LEU A 13 -10.79 11.79 -32.97
CA LEU A 13 -9.44 11.57 -32.46
C LEU A 13 -8.40 12.48 -33.15
N GLN A 14 -8.53 12.68 -34.46
CA GLN A 14 -7.64 13.57 -35.21
C GLN A 14 -7.71 15.01 -34.66
N ARG A 15 -8.90 15.49 -34.27
CA ARG A 15 -9.07 16.81 -33.65
C ARG A 15 -8.40 16.90 -32.28
N VAL A 16 -8.58 15.89 -31.43
CA VAL A 16 -7.92 15.83 -30.11
C VAL A 16 -6.40 15.79 -30.25
N ASN A 17 -5.87 14.98 -31.17
CA ASN A 17 -4.41 14.91 -31.40
C ASN A 17 -3.85 16.24 -31.93
N ALA A 18 -4.58 16.94 -32.80
CA ALA A 18 -4.18 18.25 -33.30
C ALA A 18 -4.18 19.32 -32.19
N ALA A 19 -5.14 19.29 -31.28
CA ALA A 19 -5.22 20.22 -30.15
C ALA A 19 -4.17 19.95 -29.05
N LEU A 20 -3.67 18.71 -28.94
CA LEU A 20 -2.68 18.29 -27.92
C LEU A 20 -1.23 18.26 -28.42
N SER A 21 -0.98 18.49 -29.72
CA SER A 21 0.39 18.48 -30.26
C SER A 21 1.20 19.68 -29.77
N GLU A 22 2.46 19.46 -29.41
CA GLU A 22 3.40 20.51 -28.97
C GLU A 22 3.63 21.61 -30.04
N SER A 23 3.34 21.30 -31.30
CA SER A 23 3.43 22.18 -32.47
C SER A 23 2.16 22.99 -32.78
N TRP A 24 1.14 22.97 -31.91
CA TRP A 24 -0.07 23.75 -32.11
C TRP A 24 0.19 25.24 -31.85
N VAL A 25 0.34 26.01 -32.92
CA VAL A 25 0.53 27.47 -32.93
C VAL A 25 -0.58 28.09 -33.77
N LEU A 26 -1.36 29.00 -33.16
CA LEU A 26 -2.49 29.67 -33.80
C LEU A 26 -1.99 30.42 -35.05
N GLY A 27 -2.55 30.08 -36.21
CA GLY A 27 -2.28 30.77 -37.49
C GLY A 27 -1.04 30.30 -38.27
N GLN A 28 -0.22 29.35 -37.78
CA GLN A 28 0.97 28.89 -38.52
C GLN A 28 0.79 27.59 -39.32
N GLN A 29 -0.30 26.84 -39.12
CA GLN A 29 -0.73 25.76 -40.03
C GLN A 29 -2.24 25.77 -40.23
N PRO A 30 -2.76 25.43 -41.44
CA PRO A 30 -4.19 25.40 -41.76
C PRO A 30 -4.84 24.16 -41.14
N THR A 31 -4.80 24.05 -39.83
CA THR A 31 -5.60 23.06 -39.11
C THR A 31 -6.94 23.72 -38.80
N ASP A 32 -8.01 23.21 -39.39
CA ASP A 32 -9.40 23.63 -39.14
C ASP A 32 -9.85 23.39 -37.68
N THR A 33 -8.97 22.93 -36.79
CA THR A 33 -9.26 22.60 -35.38
C THR A 33 -9.21 23.85 -34.50
N CYS A 34 -10.24 24.08 -33.70
CA CYS A 34 -10.27 25.11 -32.67
C CYS A 34 -10.70 24.53 -31.31
N VAL A 35 -10.31 25.22 -30.23
CA VAL A 35 -10.60 24.81 -28.85
C VAL A 35 -11.41 25.91 -28.18
N LEU A 36 -12.54 25.54 -27.60
CA LEU A 36 -13.51 26.46 -27.03
C LEU A 36 -13.64 26.23 -25.51
N GLN A 37 -13.59 27.29 -24.73
CA GLN A 37 -14.04 27.32 -23.35
C GLN A 37 -15.56 27.53 -23.35
N VAL A 38 -16.25 26.76 -22.51
CA VAL A 38 -17.72 26.77 -22.42
C VAL A 38 -18.14 27.53 -21.18
N ALA A 39 -19.11 28.42 -21.32
CA ALA A 39 -19.81 29.05 -20.20
C ALA A 39 -21.32 28.99 -20.39
N VAL A 40 -22.05 29.00 -19.29
CA VAL A 40 -23.51 28.90 -19.23
C VAL A 40 -24.07 30.21 -18.70
N GLY A 41 -25.07 30.77 -19.38
CA GLY A 41 -25.55 32.13 -19.16
C GLY A 41 -25.71 32.87 -20.50
N GLY A 42 -26.42 34.00 -20.49
CA GLY A 42 -26.73 34.78 -21.69
C GLY A 42 -26.18 36.19 -21.64
N GLU A 43 -26.28 36.97 -22.73
CA GLU A 43 -25.79 38.36 -22.77
C GLU A 43 -26.48 39.30 -21.75
N ALA A 44 -27.68 38.94 -21.28
CA ALA A 44 -28.44 39.67 -20.25
C ALA A 44 -28.31 39.08 -18.83
N ALA A 45 -27.55 37.98 -18.64
CA ALA A 45 -27.39 37.26 -17.37
C ALA A 45 -25.91 37.02 -17.03
N GLU A 46 -25.61 36.70 -15.78
CA GLU A 46 -24.24 36.39 -15.35
C GLU A 46 -23.73 35.10 -16.06
N LEU A 47 -22.49 35.14 -16.57
CA LEU A 47 -21.87 34.02 -17.28
C LEU A 47 -21.06 33.14 -16.32
N TYR A 48 -21.34 31.83 -16.33
CA TYR A 48 -20.71 30.85 -15.46
C TYR A 48 -19.82 29.89 -16.27
N PRO A 49 -18.48 30.05 -16.23
CA PRO A 49 -17.56 29.21 -16.99
C PRO A 49 -17.48 27.79 -16.41
N LEU A 50 -17.43 26.78 -17.30
CA LEU A 50 -17.09 25.42 -16.91
C LEU A 50 -15.57 25.29 -16.73
N LEU A 51 -15.14 25.29 -15.49
CA LEU A 51 -13.76 25.09 -15.06
C LEU A 51 -13.33 23.63 -15.32
N GLY A 52 -12.13 23.47 -15.88
CA GLY A 52 -11.58 22.15 -16.17
C GLY A 52 -12.28 21.41 -17.33
N ALA A 53 -13.14 22.07 -18.10
CA ALA A 53 -13.78 21.50 -19.29
C ALA A 53 -13.53 22.36 -20.53
N VAL A 54 -13.22 21.71 -21.66
CA VAL A 54 -13.03 22.36 -22.97
C VAL A 54 -13.67 21.54 -24.08
N LEU A 55 -14.06 22.23 -25.14
CA LEU A 55 -14.49 21.60 -26.39
C LEU A 55 -13.41 21.69 -27.44
N VAL A 56 -13.15 20.61 -28.14
CA VAL A 56 -12.29 20.57 -29.32
C VAL A 56 -13.18 20.33 -30.54
N THR A 57 -13.18 21.26 -31.49
CA THR A 57 -14.08 21.25 -32.65
C THR A 57 -13.42 21.92 -33.88
N THR A 58 -14.20 22.27 -34.91
CA THR A 58 -13.73 22.99 -36.09
C THR A 58 -14.21 24.44 -36.17
N ASN A 59 -13.49 25.29 -36.93
CA ASN A 59 -13.92 26.67 -37.17
C ASN A 59 -15.25 26.73 -37.95
N ALA A 60 -15.47 25.77 -38.84
CA ALA A 60 -16.76 25.60 -39.54
C ALA A 60 -17.91 25.31 -38.56
N ALA A 61 -17.69 24.49 -37.53
CA ALA A 61 -18.70 24.21 -36.51
C ALA A 61 -19.12 25.46 -35.72
N ARG A 62 -18.19 26.40 -35.49
CA ARG A 62 -18.49 27.67 -34.82
C ARG A 62 -19.34 28.59 -35.70
N ALA A 63 -19.08 28.62 -37.01
CA ALA A 63 -19.87 29.41 -37.96
C ALA A 63 -21.27 28.79 -38.21
N GLN A 64 -21.39 27.46 -38.12
CA GLN A 64 -22.65 26.72 -38.29
C GLN A 64 -22.86 25.72 -37.13
N PRO A 65 -23.38 26.17 -35.96
CA PRO A 65 -23.54 25.33 -34.76
C PRO A 65 -24.45 24.10 -34.91
N ALA A 66 -25.39 24.15 -35.87
CA ALA A 66 -26.28 23.05 -36.22
C ALA A 66 -25.68 22.06 -37.23
N GLY A 67 -24.56 22.43 -37.88
CA GLY A 67 -23.87 21.60 -38.86
C GLY A 67 -23.26 20.36 -38.23
N ARG A 68 -23.22 19.25 -38.98
CA ARG A 68 -22.59 18.00 -38.54
C ARG A 68 -21.07 18.12 -38.60
N HIS A 69 -20.46 18.40 -37.46
CA HIS A 69 -19.01 18.56 -37.30
C HIS A 69 -18.53 17.80 -36.05
N PRO A 70 -17.31 17.25 -36.07
CA PRO A 70 -16.80 16.50 -34.92
C PRO A 70 -16.55 17.44 -33.74
N VAL A 71 -17.30 17.26 -32.65
CA VAL A 71 -17.14 18.01 -31.40
C VAL A 71 -16.71 17.04 -30.31
N VAL A 72 -15.68 17.36 -29.54
CA VAL A 72 -15.23 16.53 -28.41
C VAL A 72 -15.15 17.37 -27.14
N LEU A 73 -15.90 17.00 -26.12
CA LEU A 73 -15.76 17.51 -24.76
C LEU A 73 -14.65 16.78 -24.05
N TYR A 74 -13.70 17.52 -23.50
CA TYR A 74 -12.68 17.05 -22.57
C TYR A 74 -12.92 17.66 -21.19
N VAL A 75 -13.01 16.81 -20.16
CA VAL A 75 -13.14 17.21 -18.76
C VAL A 75 -12.01 16.59 -17.95
N VAL A 76 -11.33 17.39 -17.13
CA VAL A 76 -10.26 16.95 -16.23
C VAL A 76 -10.82 16.33 -14.94
N GLY A 77 -9.98 15.58 -14.22
CA GLY A 77 -10.31 15.02 -12.90
C GLY A 77 -10.57 13.52 -12.89
N GLN A 78 -10.63 12.94 -11.69
CA GLN A 78 -10.82 11.50 -11.45
C GLN A 78 -12.08 10.94 -12.14
N GLN A 79 -13.14 11.75 -12.23
CA GLN A 79 -14.42 11.41 -12.86
C GLN A 79 -14.59 12.06 -14.25
N GLY A 80 -13.53 12.67 -14.79
CA GLY A 80 -13.51 13.33 -16.09
C GLY A 80 -13.40 12.37 -17.28
N GLY A 81 -13.14 12.90 -18.48
CA GLY A 81 -12.98 12.07 -19.68
C GLY A 81 -13.20 12.81 -21.00
N LEU A 82 -13.24 12.03 -22.08
CA LEU A 82 -13.54 12.49 -23.44
C LEU A 82 -14.92 11.99 -23.87
N VAL A 83 -15.76 12.89 -24.36
CA VAL A 83 -17.12 12.61 -24.87
C VAL A 83 -17.33 13.27 -26.23
N PRO A 84 -17.66 12.53 -27.30
CA PRO A 84 -17.93 13.11 -28.61
C PRO A 84 -19.39 13.57 -28.76
N PHE A 85 -19.60 14.53 -29.64
CA PHE A 85 -20.90 15.02 -30.10
C PHE A 85 -20.84 15.31 -31.60
N ASP A 86 -21.99 15.15 -32.28
CA ASP A 86 -22.09 15.33 -33.72
C ASP A 86 -22.24 16.81 -34.16
N SER A 87 -22.50 17.72 -33.21
CA SER A 87 -22.62 19.17 -33.45
C SER A 87 -22.53 19.97 -32.14
N LEU A 88 -22.35 21.30 -32.23
CA LEU A 88 -22.36 22.18 -31.05
C LEU A 88 -23.75 22.27 -30.42
N ASN A 89 -24.81 22.17 -31.22
CA ASN A 89 -26.18 22.12 -30.70
C ASN A 89 -26.45 20.83 -29.91
N ALA A 90 -25.97 19.67 -30.40
CA ALA A 90 -26.09 18.41 -29.67
C ALA A 90 -25.34 18.43 -28.33
N PHE A 91 -24.18 19.09 -28.29
CA PHE A 91 -23.48 19.37 -27.04
C PHE A 91 -24.31 20.26 -26.10
N ALA A 92 -24.85 21.38 -26.60
CA ALA A 92 -25.64 22.31 -25.80
C ALA A 92 -26.89 21.65 -25.20
N GLU A 93 -27.58 20.79 -25.95
CA GLU A 93 -28.69 19.98 -25.46
C GLU A 93 -28.26 19.00 -24.35
N GLY A 94 -27.11 18.33 -24.52
CA GLY A 94 -26.54 17.43 -23.52
C GLY A 94 -26.11 18.15 -22.23
N LEU A 95 -25.53 19.35 -22.36
CA LEU A 95 -25.17 20.22 -21.24
C LEU A 95 -26.41 20.72 -20.50
N GLN A 96 -27.45 21.13 -21.24
CA GLN A 96 -28.74 21.51 -20.67
C GLN A 96 -29.39 20.36 -19.90
N ALA A 97 -29.45 19.17 -20.50
CA ALA A 97 -30.00 17.99 -19.85
C ALA A 97 -29.24 17.64 -18.56
N SER A 98 -27.92 17.82 -18.59
CA SER A 98 -27.03 17.59 -17.44
C SER A 98 -27.28 18.58 -16.29
N LEU A 99 -27.31 19.89 -16.58
CA LEU A 99 -27.46 20.91 -15.53
C LEU A 99 -28.89 21.02 -15.00
N LYS A 100 -29.90 20.66 -15.80
CA LYS A 100 -31.31 20.56 -15.36
C LYS A 100 -31.66 19.22 -14.73
N SER A 101 -30.74 18.25 -14.73
CA SER A 101 -30.96 16.95 -14.10
C SER A 101 -31.12 17.08 -12.59
N ARG A 102 -32.07 16.33 -12.03
CA ARG A 102 -32.41 16.32 -10.60
C ARG A 102 -31.34 15.64 -9.74
N ASP A 103 -30.60 14.70 -10.32
CA ASP A 103 -29.61 13.88 -9.60
C ASP A 103 -28.27 14.61 -9.41
N GLY A 104 -28.14 15.82 -9.98
CA GLY A 104 -26.91 16.59 -9.99
C GLY A 104 -25.87 15.97 -10.94
N SER A 105 -25.73 16.55 -12.14
CA SER A 105 -24.64 16.15 -13.05
C SER A 105 -23.25 16.43 -12.46
N MET A 106 -22.27 15.60 -12.80
CA MET A 106 -20.84 15.83 -12.52
C MET A 106 -20.33 17.15 -13.10
N LEU A 107 -20.98 17.68 -14.14
CA LEU A 107 -20.67 19.00 -14.71
C LEU A 107 -20.94 20.16 -13.74
N TRP A 108 -21.72 19.94 -12.67
CA TRP A 108 -21.80 20.92 -11.57
C TRP A 108 -20.45 21.10 -10.87
N ARG A 109 -19.57 20.09 -10.85
CA ARG A 109 -18.20 20.21 -10.31
C ARG A 109 -17.34 21.16 -11.14
N CYS A 110 -17.63 21.29 -12.44
CA CYS A 110 -17.00 22.25 -13.33
C CYS A 110 -17.48 23.69 -13.08
N ILE A 111 -18.61 23.91 -12.41
CA ILE A 111 -19.03 25.26 -12.01
C ILE A 111 -18.33 25.63 -10.70
N GLY A 112 -17.79 26.84 -10.62
CA GLY A 112 -17.10 27.33 -9.43
C GLY A 112 -17.98 27.24 -8.19
N ARG A 113 -17.44 26.73 -7.07
CA ARG A 113 -18.21 26.40 -5.85
C ARG A 113 -19.08 27.57 -5.36
N HIS A 114 -18.50 28.76 -5.29
CA HIS A 114 -19.20 29.99 -4.87
C HIS A 114 -20.38 30.40 -5.78
N GLN A 115 -20.43 29.90 -7.02
CA GLN A 115 -21.44 30.26 -8.03
C GLN A 115 -22.55 29.21 -8.18
N ARG A 116 -22.36 27.99 -7.67
CA ARG A 116 -23.29 26.87 -7.89
C ARG A 116 -24.69 27.14 -7.36
N ALA A 117 -24.81 27.74 -6.17
CA ALA A 117 -26.10 28.03 -5.55
C ALA A 117 -26.91 29.06 -6.37
N GLN A 118 -26.24 30.12 -6.82
CA GLN A 118 -26.84 31.17 -7.64
C GLN A 118 -27.27 30.62 -9.01
N LEU A 119 -26.42 29.83 -9.67
CA LEU A 119 -26.77 29.20 -10.94
C LEU A 119 -27.92 28.19 -10.79
N ARG A 120 -27.98 27.40 -9.70
CA ARG A 120 -29.13 26.51 -9.43
C ARG A 120 -30.42 27.29 -9.29
N ALA A 121 -30.40 28.40 -8.54
CA ALA A 121 -31.56 29.27 -8.38
C ALA A 121 -32.00 29.83 -9.74
N ALA A 122 -31.07 30.35 -10.54
CA ALA A 122 -31.33 30.86 -11.88
C ALA A 122 -31.94 29.79 -12.81
N ILE A 123 -31.38 28.57 -12.84
CA ILE A 123 -31.91 27.46 -13.66
C ILE A 123 -33.31 27.04 -13.19
N SER A 124 -33.56 27.01 -11.88
CA SER A 124 -34.86 26.64 -11.31
C SER A 124 -35.95 27.69 -11.57
N ALA A 125 -35.57 28.96 -11.73
CA ALA A 125 -36.47 30.06 -12.05
C ALA A 125 -36.83 30.12 -13.55
N LEU A 126 -36.12 29.40 -14.43
CA LEU A 126 -36.46 29.35 -15.85
C LEU A 126 -37.79 28.62 -16.08
N PRO A 127 -38.67 29.14 -16.95
CA PRO A 127 -39.88 28.43 -17.35
C PRO A 127 -39.60 27.03 -17.91
N LYS A 128 -40.52 26.09 -17.68
CA LYS A 128 -40.40 24.72 -18.21
C LYS A 128 -40.29 24.76 -19.74
N GLY A 129 -39.20 24.22 -20.27
CA GLY A 129 -38.93 24.12 -21.71
C GLY A 129 -37.99 25.19 -22.28
N THR A 130 -37.65 26.26 -21.54
CA THR A 130 -36.74 27.31 -22.03
C THR A 130 -35.30 26.79 -22.12
N PRO A 131 -34.60 26.85 -23.28
CA PRO A 131 -33.24 26.31 -23.40
C PRO A 131 -32.22 27.11 -22.56
N LEU A 132 -31.19 26.41 -22.07
CA LEU A 132 -30.07 27.07 -21.38
C LEU A 132 -29.16 27.72 -22.42
N GLN A 133 -28.90 29.02 -22.29
CA GLN A 133 -27.95 29.69 -23.17
C GLN A 133 -26.52 29.24 -22.85
N VAL A 134 -25.77 28.91 -23.91
CA VAL A 134 -24.38 28.44 -23.85
C VAL A 134 -23.52 29.36 -24.71
N SER A 135 -22.48 29.92 -24.12
CA SER A 135 -21.51 30.79 -24.79
C SER A 135 -20.18 30.06 -24.98
N TYR A 136 -19.50 30.35 -26.09
CA TYR A 136 -18.22 29.73 -26.45
C TYR A 136 -17.14 30.79 -26.63
N THR A 137 -16.04 30.71 -25.89
CA THR A 137 -14.87 31.59 -26.04
C THR A 137 -13.68 30.80 -26.59
N LEU A 138 -12.91 31.40 -27.49
CA LEU A 138 -11.75 30.75 -28.10
C LEU A 138 -10.59 30.69 -27.11
N ILE A 139 -9.94 29.52 -26.96
CA ILE A 139 -8.69 29.39 -26.22
C ILE A 139 -7.52 29.54 -27.19
N GLU A 140 -6.69 30.57 -26.98
CA GLU A 140 -5.62 30.97 -27.90
C GLU A 140 -4.22 30.46 -27.51
N ARG A 141 -4.11 29.69 -26.42
CA ARG A 141 -2.83 29.19 -25.88
C ARG A 141 -2.89 27.67 -25.67
N ASN A 142 -1.79 27.07 -25.23
CA ASN A 142 -1.71 25.63 -24.97
C ASN A 142 -2.85 25.16 -24.04
N VAL A 143 -3.69 24.26 -24.55
CA VAL A 143 -4.96 23.82 -23.91
C VAL A 143 -4.75 23.32 -22.49
N LEU A 144 -3.76 22.44 -22.28
CA LEU A 144 -3.53 21.81 -20.99
C LEU A 144 -2.97 22.81 -19.98
N LYS A 145 -2.06 23.69 -20.42
CA LYS A 145 -1.47 24.72 -19.57
C LYS A 145 -2.52 25.75 -19.14
N ASP A 146 -3.35 26.23 -20.06
CA ASP A 146 -4.40 27.20 -19.76
C ASP A 146 -5.48 26.61 -18.86
N LEU A 147 -5.91 25.35 -19.11
CA LEU A 147 -6.84 24.64 -18.23
C LEU A 147 -6.30 24.54 -16.80
N PHE A 148 -5.04 24.15 -16.65
CA PHE A 148 -4.39 24.00 -15.35
C PHE A 148 -4.26 25.33 -14.61
N LEU A 149 -3.80 26.39 -15.29
CA LEU A 149 -3.63 27.72 -14.70
C LEU A 149 -4.97 28.32 -14.27
N ASN A 150 -6.01 28.22 -15.10
CA ASN A 150 -7.34 28.73 -14.78
C ASN A 150 -7.95 27.99 -13.58
N LEU A 151 -7.77 26.67 -13.50
CA LEU A 151 -8.20 25.88 -12.36
C LEU A 151 -7.47 26.31 -11.07
N LEU A 152 -6.14 26.41 -11.10
CA LEU A 152 -5.35 26.86 -9.95
C LEU A 152 -5.72 28.27 -9.48
N GLN A 153 -5.84 29.22 -10.41
CA GLN A 153 -6.20 30.60 -10.08
C GLN A 153 -7.59 30.67 -9.41
N HIS A 154 -8.54 29.87 -9.88
CA HIS A 154 -9.86 29.78 -9.26
C HIS A 154 -9.80 29.26 -7.82
N TYR A 155 -9.11 28.14 -7.59
CA TYR A 155 -8.99 27.56 -6.25
C TYR A 155 -8.19 28.45 -5.28
N LEU A 156 -7.17 29.17 -5.77
CA LEU A 156 -6.47 30.21 -5.00
C LEU A 156 -7.38 31.38 -4.62
N ALA A 157 -8.29 31.80 -5.51
CA ALA A 157 -9.27 32.84 -5.21
C ALA A 157 -10.30 32.39 -4.17
N LEU A 158 -10.73 31.12 -4.23
CA LEU A 158 -11.61 30.52 -3.22
C LEU A 158 -10.92 30.42 -1.85
N GLN A 159 -9.63 30.07 -1.81
CA GLN A 159 -8.87 30.04 -0.56
C GLN A 159 -8.84 31.42 0.11
N LYS A 160 -8.57 32.49 -0.67
CA LYS A 160 -8.59 33.87 -0.13
C LYS A 160 -9.96 34.27 0.43
N ARG A 161 -11.06 33.78 -0.16
CA ARG A 161 -12.42 34.01 0.34
C ARG A 161 -12.69 33.30 1.67
N ILE A 162 -12.18 32.07 1.84
CA ILE A 162 -12.20 31.35 3.12
C ILE A 162 -11.41 32.14 4.17
N ASP A 163 -10.22 32.64 3.81
CA ASP A 163 -9.37 33.44 4.71
C ASP A 163 -10.06 34.78 5.12
N GLN A 164 -10.96 35.29 4.28
CA GLN A 164 -11.81 36.47 4.54
C GLN A 164 -13.10 36.15 5.32
N GLY A 165 -13.34 34.89 5.70
CA GLY A 165 -14.49 34.45 6.48
C GLY A 165 -15.74 34.10 5.64
N GLU A 166 -15.63 33.99 4.31
CA GLU A 166 -16.74 33.56 3.45
C GLU A 166 -17.01 32.07 3.62
N LYS A 167 -18.26 31.71 3.94
CA LYS A 167 -18.68 30.32 4.14
C LYS A 167 -18.94 29.64 2.79
N LEU A 168 -17.90 29.06 2.19
CA LEU A 168 -18.00 28.37 0.89
C LEU A 168 -18.68 26.99 0.95
N PHE A 169 -18.76 26.38 2.13
CA PHE A 169 -19.42 25.09 2.36
C PHE A 169 -20.60 25.31 3.29
N SER A 170 -21.81 25.03 2.85
CA SER A 170 -23.02 25.33 3.62
C SER A 170 -23.06 24.65 5.00
N GLU A 171 -22.38 23.51 5.11
CA GLU A 171 -22.33 22.63 6.28
C GLU A 171 -21.14 22.90 7.21
N VAL A 172 -20.09 23.58 6.73
CA VAL A 172 -18.83 23.76 7.47
C VAL A 172 -18.58 25.25 7.71
N SER A 173 -18.54 25.64 8.98
CA SER A 173 -18.21 27.02 9.39
C SER A 173 -16.73 27.21 9.75
N ASP A 174 -15.96 26.12 9.90
CA ASP A 174 -14.53 26.17 10.22
C ASP A 174 -13.69 26.51 8.97
N PRO A 175 -12.91 27.61 8.97
CA PRO A 175 -12.05 27.98 7.86
C PRO A 175 -10.98 26.93 7.54
N GLN A 176 -10.42 26.27 8.56
CA GLN A 176 -9.36 25.29 8.36
C GLN A 176 -9.88 24.02 7.69
N LEU A 177 -11.05 23.54 8.11
CA LEU A 177 -11.72 22.40 7.47
C LEU A 177 -12.16 22.75 6.05
N SER A 178 -12.70 23.95 5.84
CA SER A 178 -13.07 24.45 4.51
C SER A 178 -11.87 24.47 3.55
N ALA A 179 -10.70 24.91 4.01
CA ALA A 179 -9.48 24.91 3.21
C ALA A 179 -9.03 23.48 2.83
N MET A 180 -9.17 22.50 3.73
CA MET A 180 -8.81 21.11 3.42
C MET A 180 -9.81 20.44 2.46
N LEU A 181 -11.10 20.74 2.59
CA LEU A 181 -12.12 20.28 1.63
C LEU A 181 -11.87 20.85 0.23
N LEU A 182 -11.48 22.13 0.17
CA LEU A 182 -11.11 22.81 -1.06
C LEU A 182 -9.85 22.19 -1.70
N ALA A 183 -8.85 21.82 -0.89
CA ALA A 183 -7.65 21.13 -1.36
C ALA A 183 -7.95 19.71 -1.89
N GLN A 184 -8.86 18.97 -1.24
CA GLN A 184 -9.30 17.65 -1.71
C GLN A 184 -10.05 17.76 -3.05
N GLU A 185 -10.96 18.73 -3.21
CA GLU A 185 -11.67 18.96 -4.48
C GLU A 185 -10.69 19.33 -5.61
N LEU A 186 -9.69 20.17 -5.31
CA LEU A 186 -8.61 20.48 -6.25
C LEU A 186 -7.82 19.22 -6.63
N PHE A 187 -7.47 18.38 -5.66
CA PHE A 187 -6.77 17.12 -5.89
C PHE A 187 -7.56 16.19 -6.81
N GLU A 188 -8.87 16.02 -6.58
CA GLU A 188 -9.75 15.23 -7.44
C GLU A 188 -9.86 15.78 -8.86
N CYS A 189 -9.90 17.10 -9.03
CA CYS A 189 -9.92 17.77 -10.33
C CYS A 189 -8.59 17.67 -11.10
N LEU A 190 -7.46 17.49 -10.40
CA LEU A 190 -6.14 17.32 -11.01
C LEU A 190 -5.80 15.86 -11.38
N GLN A 191 -6.61 14.90 -10.92
CA GLN A 191 -6.43 13.49 -11.27
C GLN A 191 -6.86 13.18 -12.71
N ILE A 192 -6.45 12.01 -13.20
CA ILE A 192 -6.82 11.50 -14.53
C ILE A 192 -7.73 10.29 -14.34
N PRO A 193 -8.79 10.11 -15.14
CA PRO A 193 -9.75 9.01 -14.97
C PRO A 193 -9.08 7.64 -14.84
N ALA A 194 -9.61 6.82 -13.93
CA ALA A 194 -9.11 5.47 -13.69
C ALA A 194 -9.27 4.61 -14.95
N ASN A 195 -8.21 3.91 -15.33
CA ASN A 195 -8.22 2.97 -16.45
C ASN A 195 -7.32 1.78 -16.11
N ASP A 196 -7.91 0.61 -15.90
CA ASP A 196 -7.20 -0.59 -15.43
C ASP A 196 -6.05 -1.00 -16.36
N ALA A 197 -6.21 -0.83 -17.67
CA ALA A 197 -5.16 -1.13 -18.64
C ALA A 197 -4.02 -0.11 -18.60
N ARG A 198 -4.29 1.19 -18.39
CA ARG A 198 -3.25 2.21 -18.13
C ARG A 198 -2.53 1.90 -16.82
N THR A 199 -3.26 1.57 -15.77
CA THR A 199 -2.71 1.24 -14.45
C THR A 199 -1.82 -0.01 -14.53
N LEU A 200 -2.26 -1.05 -15.22
CA LEU A 200 -1.47 -2.26 -15.47
C LEU A 200 -0.25 -1.97 -16.35
N ALA A 201 -0.38 -1.15 -17.39
CA ALA A 201 0.73 -0.75 -18.24
C ALA A 201 1.79 0.03 -17.45
N LEU A 202 1.36 1.00 -16.63
CA LEU A 202 2.24 1.74 -15.72
C LEU A 202 2.88 0.81 -14.69
N ALA A 203 2.14 -0.15 -14.13
CA ALA A 203 2.70 -1.15 -13.22
C ALA A 203 3.77 -2.02 -13.90
N ASN A 204 3.54 -2.45 -15.14
CA ASN A 204 4.52 -3.21 -15.91
C ASN A 204 5.75 -2.37 -16.28
N VAL A 205 5.57 -1.11 -16.66
CA VAL A 205 6.69 -0.19 -16.93
C VAL A 205 7.49 0.03 -15.65
N ASN A 206 6.82 0.26 -14.51
CA ASN A 206 7.47 0.41 -13.21
C ASN A 206 8.23 -0.86 -12.80
N LEU A 207 7.64 -2.05 -13.04
CA LEU A 207 8.29 -3.33 -12.80
C LEU A 207 9.54 -3.50 -13.68
N LEU A 208 9.46 -3.15 -14.96
CA LEU A 208 10.60 -3.20 -15.89
C LEU A 208 11.69 -2.18 -15.52
N GLN A 209 11.31 -0.97 -15.13
CA GLN A 209 12.25 0.05 -14.66
C GLN A 209 12.94 -0.39 -13.36
N GLU A 210 12.21 -1.00 -12.43
CA GLU A 210 12.77 -1.58 -11.22
C GLU A 210 13.72 -2.74 -11.56
N ALA A 211 13.27 -3.67 -12.40
CA ALA A 211 14.10 -4.80 -12.84
C ALA A 211 15.37 -4.34 -13.54
N ALA A 212 15.30 -3.31 -14.40
CA ALA A 212 16.45 -2.71 -15.06
C ALA A 212 17.39 -2.02 -14.06
N ARG A 213 16.84 -1.33 -13.04
CA ARG A 213 17.64 -0.70 -11.98
C ARG A 213 18.35 -1.76 -11.11
N GLN A 214 17.69 -2.87 -10.80
CA GLN A 214 18.29 -3.97 -10.03
C GLN A 214 19.27 -4.78 -10.88
N ALA A 215 19.04 -4.93 -12.18
CA ALA A 215 19.96 -5.63 -13.09
C ALA A 215 21.35 -4.96 -13.12
N LYS A 216 21.42 -3.63 -12.98
CA LYS A 216 22.69 -2.89 -12.86
C LYS A 216 23.51 -3.26 -11.60
N LYS A 217 22.88 -3.85 -10.58
CA LYS A 217 23.53 -4.26 -9.33
C LYS A 217 23.98 -5.72 -9.33
N LEU A 218 23.69 -6.47 -10.40
CA LEU A 218 24.12 -7.86 -10.51
C LEU A 218 25.59 -7.95 -10.97
N PRO A 219 26.34 -8.98 -10.55
CA PRO A 219 27.70 -9.22 -11.02
C PRO A 219 27.82 -9.24 -12.54
N VAL A 220 28.83 -8.54 -13.07
CA VAL A 220 29.05 -8.41 -14.54
C VAL A 220 29.20 -9.77 -15.23
N TRP A 221 29.84 -10.74 -14.57
CA TRP A 221 30.04 -12.08 -15.12
C TRP A 221 28.73 -12.80 -15.46
N LEU A 222 27.61 -12.49 -14.79
CA LEU A 222 26.30 -13.06 -15.11
C LEU A 222 25.84 -12.68 -16.53
N GLY A 223 26.26 -11.52 -17.04
CA GLY A 223 25.95 -11.05 -18.40
C GLY A 223 26.51 -11.95 -19.50
N ILE A 224 27.65 -12.59 -19.25
CA ILE A 224 28.34 -13.50 -20.19
C ILE A 224 28.28 -14.98 -19.77
N ALA A 225 27.76 -15.27 -18.58
CA ALA A 225 27.65 -16.62 -18.03
C ALA A 225 26.76 -17.56 -18.86
N SER A 226 27.12 -18.84 -18.89
CA SER A 226 26.30 -19.91 -19.47
C SER A 226 24.95 -20.06 -18.73
N THR A 227 23.97 -20.66 -19.40
CA THR A 227 22.67 -20.97 -18.81
C THR A 227 22.79 -21.82 -17.54
N GLY A 228 23.76 -22.74 -17.50
CA GLY A 228 24.04 -23.58 -16.33
C GLY A 228 24.51 -22.77 -15.12
N GLN A 229 25.52 -21.91 -15.31
CA GLN A 229 26.04 -21.03 -14.25
C GLN A 229 24.95 -20.07 -13.73
N ARG A 230 24.16 -19.46 -14.62
CA ARG A 230 23.03 -18.60 -14.23
C ARG A 230 21.99 -19.35 -13.42
N LYS A 231 21.67 -20.60 -13.80
CA LYS A 231 20.71 -21.44 -13.07
C LYS A 231 21.24 -21.80 -11.68
N HIS A 232 22.52 -22.12 -11.55
CA HIS A 232 23.15 -22.43 -10.28
C HIS A 232 23.18 -21.22 -9.35
N TYR A 233 23.66 -20.06 -9.82
CA TYR A 233 23.63 -18.82 -9.04
C TYR A 233 22.22 -18.44 -8.60
N LYS A 234 21.22 -18.60 -9.49
CA LYS A 234 19.81 -18.39 -9.14
C LYS A 234 19.32 -19.32 -8.03
N GLN A 235 19.78 -20.58 -8.00
CA GLN A 235 19.43 -21.52 -6.93
C GLN A 235 20.05 -21.10 -5.60
N LEU A 236 21.34 -20.74 -5.59
CA LEU A 236 22.03 -20.23 -4.39
C LEU A 236 21.38 -18.93 -3.87
N SER A 237 21.11 -17.98 -4.76
CA SER A 237 20.43 -16.73 -4.44
C SER A 237 19.04 -16.96 -3.85
N ARG A 238 18.25 -17.89 -4.41
CA ARG A 238 16.94 -18.25 -3.85
C ARG A 238 17.05 -18.85 -2.45
N ARG A 239 18.03 -19.72 -2.20
CA ARG A 239 18.25 -20.33 -0.88
C ARG A 239 18.66 -19.27 0.15
N TYR A 240 19.58 -18.39 -0.22
CA TYR A 240 19.96 -17.25 0.62
C TYR A 240 18.75 -16.36 0.93
N LEU A 241 18.02 -15.90 -0.09
CA LEU A 241 16.88 -15.00 0.09
C LEU A 241 15.78 -15.62 0.96
N ALA A 242 15.49 -16.91 0.81
CA ALA A 242 14.52 -17.60 1.64
C ALA A 242 14.93 -17.63 3.12
N ASN A 243 16.22 -17.92 3.41
CA ASN A 243 16.72 -17.95 4.79
C ASN A 243 16.88 -16.55 5.38
N ALA A 244 17.32 -15.57 4.59
CA ALA A 244 17.39 -14.17 5.00
C ALA A 244 15.99 -13.64 5.35
N TRP A 245 14.98 -13.97 4.54
CA TRP A 245 13.60 -13.59 4.82
C TRP A 245 13.05 -14.31 6.05
N ALA A 246 13.44 -15.55 6.31
CA ALA A 246 13.07 -16.25 7.55
C ALA A 246 13.68 -15.57 8.80
N VAL A 247 14.95 -15.14 8.73
CA VAL A 247 15.59 -14.35 9.80
C VAL A 247 14.86 -13.02 9.99
N GLU A 248 14.62 -12.27 8.91
CA GLU A 248 13.91 -11.00 8.97
C GLU A 248 12.50 -11.17 9.54
N ASN A 249 11.69 -12.12 9.04
CA ASN A 249 10.34 -12.35 9.53
C ASN A 249 10.32 -12.74 11.02
N LYS A 250 11.32 -13.50 11.48
CA LYS A 250 11.42 -13.85 12.90
C LYS A 250 11.80 -12.64 13.74
N LEU A 251 12.75 -11.82 13.27
CA LEU A 251 13.06 -10.52 13.89
C LEU A 251 11.83 -9.60 13.94
N TRP A 252 11.03 -9.52 12.87
CA TRP A 252 9.79 -8.73 12.84
C TRP A 252 8.74 -9.20 13.85
N GLN A 253 8.73 -10.48 14.20
CA GLN A 253 7.83 -11.04 15.20
C GLN A 253 8.33 -10.83 16.63
N ASP A 254 9.65 -10.95 16.84
CA ASP A 254 10.26 -10.94 18.17
C ASP A 254 10.69 -9.52 18.62
N LEU A 255 10.96 -8.61 17.67
CA LEU A 255 11.35 -7.23 17.90
C LEU A 255 10.27 -6.28 17.36
N PRO A 256 9.44 -5.68 18.24
CA PRO A 256 8.51 -4.63 17.83
C PRO A 256 9.26 -3.39 17.35
N ASP A 257 8.60 -2.51 16.61
CA ASP A 257 9.19 -1.21 16.26
C ASP A 257 9.54 -0.41 17.53
N LEU A 258 10.66 0.33 17.53
CA LEU A 258 11.14 1.09 18.69
C LEU A 258 10.08 2.07 19.22
N GLU A 259 9.36 2.74 18.32
CA GLU A 259 8.32 3.70 18.71
C GLU A 259 7.11 2.98 19.32
N ALA A 260 6.73 1.83 18.76
CA ALA A 260 5.66 0.99 19.31
C ALA A 260 6.03 0.44 20.70
N PHE A 261 7.27 -0.05 20.86
CA PHE A 261 7.79 -0.50 22.16
C PHE A 261 7.79 0.63 23.20
N ALA A 262 8.28 1.82 22.82
CA ALA A 262 8.30 2.99 23.68
C ALA A 262 6.88 3.42 24.09
N ARG A 263 5.95 3.38 23.14
CA ARG A 263 4.53 3.69 23.33
C ARG A 263 3.89 2.72 24.31
N ASP A 264 4.08 1.42 24.14
CA ASP A 264 3.51 0.39 25.01
C ASP A 264 4.05 0.51 26.44
N ALA A 265 5.37 0.69 26.59
CA ALA A 265 6.01 0.87 27.90
C ALA A 265 5.51 2.14 28.60
N LEU A 266 5.38 3.25 27.86
CA LEU A 266 4.89 4.52 28.38
C LEU A 266 3.40 4.44 28.75
N ILE A 267 2.56 3.84 27.90
CA ILE A 267 1.12 3.65 28.18
C ILE A 267 0.92 2.77 29.41
N ALA A 268 1.65 1.66 29.51
CA ALA A 268 1.56 0.78 30.67
C ALA A 268 1.87 1.55 31.97
N ARG A 269 2.98 2.29 31.97
CA ARG A 269 3.39 3.09 33.13
C ARG A 269 2.39 4.22 33.46
N LEU A 270 1.89 4.94 32.46
CA LEU A 270 0.90 6.00 32.66
C LEU A 270 -0.48 5.46 33.08
N SER A 271 -0.81 4.22 32.70
CA SER A 271 -2.04 3.55 33.15
C SER A 271 -1.94 3.14 34.61
N GLU A 272 -0.79 2.59 35.03
CA GLU A 272 -0.49 2.32 36.46
C GLU A 272 -0.56 3.59 37.30
N ASP A 273 -0.02 4.70 36.78
CA ASP A 273 0.01 5.99 37.47
C ASP A 273 -1.32 6.79 37.33
N GLY A 274 -2.33 6.26 36.63
CA GLY A 274 -3.69 6.83 36.53
C GLY A 274 -3.86 8.04 35.59
N PHE A 275 -2.93 8.23 34.65
CA PHE A 275 -2.92 9.36 33.70
C PHE A 275 -3.44 9.01 32.29
N TYR A 276 -3.37 7.73 31.88
CA TYR A 276 -3.89 7.26 30.59
C TYR A 276 -5.35 6.74 30.73
N PRO A 277 -6.27 6.99 29.77
CA PRO A 277 -6.09 7.58 28.44
C PRO A 277 -6.29 9.10 28.36
N GLN A 278 -6.34 9.82 29.49
CA GLN A 278 -6.58 11.26 29.50
C GLN A 278 -5.43 12.06 28.86
N LEU A 279 -4.19 11.62 29.12
CA LEU A 279 -2.98 12.24 28.57
C LEU A 279 -2.64 11.64 27.20
N ASP A 280 -2.77 12.46 26.16
CA ASP A 280 -2.36 12.12 24.80
C ASP A 280 -0.83 12.19 24.68
N ILE A 281 -0.20 11.03 24.50
CA ILE A 281 1.26 10.87 24.51
C ILE A 281 1.94 11.37 23.22
N ASP A 282 1.19 11.51 22.14
CA ASP A 282 1.70 11.92 20.82
C ASP A 282 1.60 13.42 20.61
N LYS A 283 0.68 14.07 21.30
CA LYS A 283 0.53 15.52 21.21
C LYS A 283 1.75 16.24 21.78
N PRO A 284 2.24 17.28 21.09
CA PRO A 284 3.22 18.20 21.64
C PRO A 284 2.80 18.73 23.01
N LEU A 285 3.59 18.44 24.05
CA LEU A 285 3.25 18.77 25.45
C LEU A 285 4.16 19.87 26.00
N LEU A 286 5.47 19.76 25.76
CA LEU A 286 6.49 20.60 26.37
C LEU A 286 7.38 21.25 25.33
N ASP A 287 7.52 22.56 25.41
CA ASP A 287 8.52 23.33 24.69
C ASP A 287 9.69 23.66 25.62
N LEU A 288 10.80 22.94 25.46
CA LEU A 288 11.97 22.94 26.33
C LEU A 288 13.12 23.74 25.73
N PRO A 289 13.87 24.55 26.50
CA PRO A 289 15.15 25.06 26.03
C PRO A 289 16.12 23.90 25.77
N ASP A 290 16.91 24.01 24.71
CA ASP A 290 17.89 22.98 24.34
C ASP A 290 18.98 22.80 25.41
N ASP A 291 19.37 23.87 26.10
CA ASP A 291 20.28 23.82 27.25
C ASP A 291 20.02 24.90 28.30
N VAL A 292 20.37 24.57 29.55
CA VAL A 292 20.46 25.52 30.64
C VAL A 292 21.78 25.28 31.36
N SER A 293 22.72 26.20 31.19
CA SER A 293 24.03 26.13 31.83
C SER A 293 24.09 27.05 33.06
N ALA A 294 24.94 26.71 34.02
CA ALA A 294 25.32 27.62 35.10
C ALA A 294 26.72 28.15 34.76
N GLN A 295 26.84 29.46 34.61
CA GLN A 295 28.12 30.14 34.41
C GLN A 295 28.43 30.95 35.66
N LEU A 296 29.66 30.83 36.15
CA LEU A 296 30.17 31.70 37.20
C LEU A 296 30.49 33.06 36.56
N CYS A 297 29.79 34.13 36.96
CA CYS A 297 30.13 35.50 36.55
C CYS A 297 31.41 35.94 37.29
N GLY A 298 32.56 35.50 36.81
CA GLY A 298 33.88 35.84 37.38
C GLY A 298 34.72 36.78 36.53
N TRP A 299 34.73 36.58 35.19
CA TRP A 299 35.72 37.20 34.30
C TRP A 299 35.26 37.59 32.88
N SER A 300 34.00 37.39 32.49
CA SER A 300 33.51 37.94 31.21
C SER A 300 33.25 39.44 31.35
N SER A 301 33.65 40.24 30.36
CA SER A 301 33.43 41.71 30.29
C SER A 301 31.94 42.14 30.35
N GLN A 302 31.02 41.19 30.38
CA GLN A 302 29.57 41.37 30.45
C GLN A 302 28.99 41.36 31.88
N CYS A 303 29.77 41.03 32.92
CA CYS A 303 29.29 41.02 34.32
C CYS A 303 29.75 42.29 35.05
N ALA A 304 28.85 42.96 35.78
CA ALA A 304 29.17 44.13 36.58
C ALA A 304 30.00 43.77 37.82
N VAL A 305 30.92 44.65 38.23
CA VAL A 305 31.80 44.45 39.40
C VAL A 305 30.95 44.44 40.68
N GLY A 306 30.66 43.24 41.20
CA GLY A 306 29.81 43.01 42.38
C GLY A 306 28.92 41.77 42.30
N ASP A 307 28.55 41.34 41.09
CA ASP A 307 27.65 40.20 40.82
C ASP A 307 28.39 38.86 40.69
N ARG A 308 29.23 38.52 41.69
CA ARG A 308 29.92 37.22 41.72
C ARG A 308 28.98 36.13 42.22
N ASP A 309 28.07 35.70 41.36
CA ASP A 309 27.17 34.58 41.63
C ASP A 309 27.00 33.67 40.38
N TYR A 310 26.52 32.45 40.60
CA TYR A 310 26.23 31.49 39.54
C TYR A 310 24.99 31.92 38.75
N LYS A 311 25.20 32.47 37.56
CA LYS A 311 24.10 32.84 36.66
C LYS A 311 23.69 31.65 35.80
N LYS A 312 22.41 31.29 35.85
CA LYS A 312 21.83 30.28 34.94
C LYS A 312 21.52 30.94 33.59
N VAL A 313 22.23 30.54 32.55
CA VAL A 313 22.05 31.01 31.17
C VAL A 313 21.21 29.98 30.40
N VAL A 314 20.12 30.45 29.79
CA VAL A 314 19.16 29.63 29.03
C VAL A 314 19.49 29.76 27.55
N SER A 315 19.51 28.64 26.82
CA SER A 315 19.69 28.68 25.38
C SER A 315 18.53 29.43 24.69
N PRO A 316 18.82 30.23 23.64
CA PRO A 316 17.77 30.82 22.82
C PRO A 316 17.04 29.77 21.96
N GLN A 317 17.73 28.68 21.60
CA GLN A 317 17.12 27.54 20.92
C GLN A 317 16.23 26.74 21.87
N ARG A 318 15.05 26.37 21.37
CA ARG A 318 14.05 25.58 22.08
C ARG A 318 13.47 24.51 21.17
N THR A 319 13.09 23.40 21.75
CA THR A 319 12.51 22.27 21.05
C THR A 319 11.25 21.78 21.75
N THR A 320 10.24 21.52 20.92
CA THR A 320 8.96 20.99 21.36
C THR A 320 8.98 19.46 21.31
N PHE A 321 8.52 18.84 22.40
CA PHE A 321 8.46 17.39 22.60
C PHE A 321 7.03 16.96 22.95
N SER A 322 6.58 15.85 22.36
CA SER A 322 5.53 15.01 22.94
C SER A 322 6.06 14.20 24.12
N LEU A 323 5.18 13.57 24.90
CA LEU A 323 5.63 12.73 26.01
C LEU A 323 6.36 11.47 25.52
N LEU A 324 5.91 10.90 24.40
CA LEU A 324 6.59 9.78 23.73
C LEU A 324 8.00 10.15 23.26
N GLN A 325 8.15 11.32 22.63
CA GLN A 325 9.47 11.81 22.21
C GLN A 325 10.38 12.07 23.41
N LEU A 326 9.84 12.61 24.50
CA LEU A 326 10.60 12.82 25.73
C LEU A 326 11.04 11.48 26.37
N ALA A 327 10.21 10.44 26.28
CA ALA A 327 10.56 9.09 26.73
C ALA A 327 11.69 8.48 25.90
N LEU A 328 11.65 8.62 24.57
CA LEU A 328 12.74 8.19 23.67
C LEU A 328 14.05 8.95 23.93
N HIS A 329 13.98 10.25 24.20
CA HIS A 329 15.15 11.07 24.52
C HIS A 329 15.68 10.83 25.94
N ASN A 330 14.89 10.20 26.81
CA ASN A 330 15.19 9.92 28.20
C ASN A 330 15.57 11.19 29.01
N LEU A 331 15.60 11.10 30.33
CA LEU A 331 15.95 12.19 31.23
C LEU A 331 16.95 11.71 32.26
N ASP A 332 18.09 12.40 32.40
CA ASP A 332 19.05 12.06 33.43
C ASP A 332 18.57 12.60 34.80
N PRO A 333 18.22 11.74 35.76
CA PRO A 333 17.72 12.17 37.06
C PRO A 333 18.82 12.74 37.97
N LYS A 334 20.09 12.42 37.69
CA LYS A 334 21.26 12.87 38.45
C LYS A 334 21.85 14.17 37.90
N ALA A 335 21.44 14.60 36.70
CA ALA A 335 21.90 15.84 36.09
C ALA A 335 21.10 17.07 36.56
N PRO A 336 21.75 18.09 37.16
CA PRO A 336 21.06 19.30 37.62
C PRO A 336 20.37 20.07 36.49
N TRP A 337 20.96 20.09 35.29
CA TRP A 337 20.42 20.80 34.13
C TRP A 337 19.13 20.19 33.59
N THR A 338 18.88 18.89 33.78
CA THR A 338 17.60 18.26 33.43
C THR A 338 16.44 18.95 34.14
N ARG A 339 16.58 19.14 35.46
CA ARG A 339 15.58 19.86 36.27
C ARG A 339 15.51 21.34 35.91
N TRP A 340 16.65 21.98 35.61
CA TRP A 340 16.67 23.39 35.20
C TRP A 340 15.98 23.65 33.87
N ARG A 341 16.10 22.72 32.91
CA ARG A 341 15.42 22.76 31.60
C ARG A 341 13.91 22.59 31.77
N LEU A 342 13.48 21.58 32.53
CA LEU A 342 12.06 21.31 32.79
C LEU A 342 11.39 22.43 33.60
N ASN A 343 12.08 23.02 34.57
CA ASN A 343 11.56 24.19 35.30
C ASN A 343 11.36 25.44 34.41
N ARG A 344 11.98 25.47 33.22
CA ARG A 344 11.86 26.54 32.22
C ARG A 344 11.10 26.10 30.97
N ALA A 345 10.43 24.94 31.05
CA ALA A 345 9.57 24.44 30.00
C ALA A 345 8.34 25.35 29.84
N ARG A 346 7.91 25.55 28.60
CA ARG A 346 6.59 26.11 28.30
C ARG A 346 5.64 24.94 28.05
N TRP A 347 4.60 24.84 28.87
CA TRP A 347 3.54 23.85 28.71
C TRP A 347 2.62 24.30 27.58
N LEU A 348 2.42 23.45 26.58
CA LEU A 348 1.52 23.72 25.47
C LEU A 348 0.07 23.38 25.83
N ASP A 349 -0.12 22.44 26.75
CA ASP A 349 -1.40 22.18 27.41
C ASP A 349 -1.32 22.57 28.90
N PRO A 350 -1.90 23.72 29.30
CA PRO A 350 -1.83 24.23 30.66
C PRO A 350 -2.47 23.33 31.71
N HIS A 351 -3.47 22.51 31.36
CA HIS A 351 -4.19 21.65 32.30
C HIS A 351 -3.27 20.57 32.91
N TRP A 352 -2.23 20.16 32.17
CA TRP A 352 -1.26 19.16 32.64
C TRP A 352 -0.17 19.73 33.54
N LYS A 353 0.04 21.05 33.53
CA LYS A 353 1.10 21.70 34.32
C LYS A 353 0.97 21.44 35.82
N ASP A 354 -0.26 21.41 36.33
CA ASP A 354 -0.53 21.21 37.76
C ASP A 354 -0.61 19.72 38.15
N ARG A 355 -0.80 18.83 37.17
CA ARG A 355 -0.92 17.38 37.37
C ARG A 355 0.39 16.61 37.17
N LEU A 356 1.27 17.09 36.29
CA LEU A 356 2.55 16.47 35.96
C LEU A 356 3.72 17.29 36.54
N SER A 357 4.12 16.96 37.76
CA SER A 357 5.26 17.64 38.39
C SER A 357 6.58 17.32 37.66
N VAL A 358 7.52 18.27 37.65
CA VAL A 358 8.87 18.06 37.09
C VAL A 358 9.57 16.86 37.74
N GLY A 359 9.39 16.67 39.05
CA GLY A 359 9.96 15.54 39.77
C GLY A 359 9.37 14.19 39.32
N TYR A 360 8.07 14.15 39.06
CA TYR A 360 7.41 12.98 38.50
C TYR A 360 7.92 12.65 37.09
N LEU A 361 7.98 13.64 36.19
CA LEU A 361 8.45 13.43 34.82
C LEU A 361 9.87 12.86 34.78
N ILE A 362 10.79 13.43 35.58
CA ILE A 362 12.17 12.94 35.66
C ILE A 362 12.20 11.50 36.15
N LYS A 363 11.49 11.19 37.24
CA LYS A 363 11.48 9.84 37.83
C LYS A 363 10.88 8.81 36.88
N MET A 364 9.72 9.13 36.29
CA MET A 364 8.98 8.23 35.40
C MET A 364 9.79 7.94 34.13
N ILE A 365 10.26 8.96 33.42
CA ILE A 365 10.99 8.77 32.15
C ILE A 365 12.33 8.07 32.38
N ALA A 366 13.09 8.47 33.40
CA ALA A 366 14.35 7.83 33.73
C ALA A 366 14.19 6.35 34.10
N SER A 367 13.05 5.98 34.73
CA SER A 367 12.78 4.59 35.10
C SER A 367 12.38 3.70 33.92
N LEU A 368 11.83 4.27 32.85
CA LEU A 368 11.49 3.52 31.65
C LEU A 368 12.73 3.10 30.86
N ASP A 369 13.78 3.95 30.85
CA ASP A 369 15.03 3.76 30.11
C ASP A 369 14.85 3.07 28.75
N VAL A 370 13.92 3.60 27.95
CA VAL A 370 13.41 2.93 26.72
C VAL A 370 14.54 2.49 25.80
N GLY A 371 15.53 3.34 25.57
CA GLY A 371 16.69 3.00 24.73
C GLY A 371 17.55 1.88 25.31
N GLY A 372 17.78 1.89 26.62
CA GLY A 372 18.54 0.84 27.31
C GLY A 372 17.80 -0.50 27.35
N GLU A 373 16.50 -0.50 27.66
CA GLU A 373 15.68 -1.71 27.66
C GLU A 373 15.49 -2.29 26.25
N TYR A 374 15.33 -1.45 25.24
CA TYR A 374 15.23 -1.93 23.86
C TYR A 374 16.56 -2.52 23.37
N ASP A 375 17.71 -1.95 23.72
CA ASP A 375 19.02 -2.55 23.40
C ASP A 375 19.22 -3.93 24.06
N LYS A 376 18.68 -4.14 25.27
CA LYS A 376 18.64 -5.46 25.92
C LYS A 376 17.69 -6.40 25.19
N HIS A 377 16.52 -5.93 24.76
CA HIS A 377 15.54 -6.70 24.00
C HIS A 377 16.12 -7.18 22.66
N VAL A 378 16.90 -6.33 21.99
CA VAL A 378 17.69 -6.69 20.79
C VAL A 378 18.67 -7.83 21.09
N LEU A 379 19.43 -7.75 22.18
CA LEU A 379 20.37 -8.81 22.55
C LEU A 379 19.64 -10.13 22.88
N GLN A 380 18.53 -10.08 23.60
CA GLN A 380 17.73 -11.26 23.93
C GLN A 380 17.13 -11.93 22.69
N ALA A 381 16.72 -11.15 21.68
CA ALA A 381 16.21 -11.69 20.43
C ALA A 381 17.28 -12.47 19.65
N PHE A 382 18.53 -11.99 19.62
CA PHE A 382 19.64 -12.68 18.92
C PHE A 382 20.31 -13.78 19.75
N TYR A 383 20.36 -13.62 21.06
CA TYR A 383 21.03 -14.51 22.01
C TYR A 383 20.08 -14.83 23.18
N PRO A 384 19.02 -15.62 22.96
CA PRO A 384 18.08 -15.96 24.01
C PRO A 384 18.77 -16.81 25.09
N PRO A 385 18.46 -16.62 26.38
CA PRO A 385 18.98 -17.46 27.45
C PRO A 385 18.54 -18.92 27.25
N VAL A 386 19.41 -19.86 27.62
CA VAL A 386 19.14 -21.31 27.49
C VAL A 386 17.88 -21.66 28.30
N PRO A 387 16.81 -22.17 27.68
CA PRO A 387 15.56 -22.44 28.39
C PRO A 387 15.75 -23.62 29.36
N THR A 388 15.37 -23.44 30.62
CA THR A 388 15.27 -24.52 31.62
C THR A 388 14.09 -25.46 31.35
N SER A 389 13.17 -25.11 30.43
CA SER A 389 12.11 -25.99 29.93
C SER A 389 11.63 -25.59 28.53
N GLY A 390 11.85 -26.49 27.56
CA GLY A 390 10.93 -26.77 26.45
C GLY A 390 10.86 -25.86 25.21
N ALA A 391 11.00 -24.54 25.31
CA ALA A 391 10.94 -23.66 24.13
C ALA A 391 11.68 -22.35 24.34
N SER A 392 12.71 -22.08 23.52
CA SER A 392 13.42 -20.80 23.51
C SER A 392 12.60 -19.74 22.77
N SER A 393 12.20 -18.65 23.44
CA SER A 393 11.66 -17.45 22.80
C SER A 393 12.81 -16.57 22.27
N GLY A 394 13.11 -16.65 20.97
CA GLY A 394 14.12 -15.82 20.29
C GLY A 394 14.55 -16.42 18.94
N LEU A 395 15.49 -15.76 18.24
CA LEU A 395 16.10 -16.33 17.04
C LEU A 395 16.99 -17.51 17.40
N SER A 396 16.71 -18.63 16.75
CA SER A 396 17.65 -19.75 16.75
C SER A 396 18.97 -19.33 16.10
N GLN A 397 20.08 -19.45 16.84
CA GLN A 397 21.44 -19.19 16.33
C GLN A 397 21.72 -19.98 15.02
N ALA A 398 21.17 -21.19 14.91
CA ALA A 398 21.27 -22.01 13.70
C ALA A 398 20.59 -21.36 12.47
N LEU A 399 19.53 -20.56 12.64
CA LEU A 399 18.86 -19.87 11.55
C LEU A 399 19.70 -18.69 11.04
N VAL A 400 20.27 -17.89 11.95
CA VAL A 400 21.17 -16.78 11.62
C VAL A 400 22.42 -17.31 10.93
N TYR A 401 23.06 -18.34 11.48
CA TYR A 401 24.24 -18.95 10.87
C TYR A 401 23.94 -19.57 9.52
N ARG A 402 22.78 -20.24 9.35
CA ARG A 402 22.38 -20.76 8.04
C ARG A 402 22.22 -19.66 7.00
N ALA A 403 21.59 -18.53 7.34
CA ALA A 403 21.43 -17.41 6.41
C ALA A 403 22.78 -16.81 6.01
N LEU A 404 23.68 -16.61 6.98
CA LEU A 404 25.05 -16.14 6.74
C LEU A 404 25.85 -17.13 5.88
N GLN A 405 25.73 -18.44 6.14
CA GLN A 405 26.42 -19.47 5.39
C GLN A 405 25.93 -19.51 3.93
N GLN A 406 24.62 -19.49 3.71
CA GLN A 406 24.06 -19.46 2.35
C GLN A 406 24.42 -18.18 1.59
N ARG A 407 24.55 -17.04 2.30
CA ARG A 407 25.08 -15.81 1.72
C ARG A 407 26.54 -15.98 1.30
N ALA A 408 27.37 -16.52 2.18
CA ALA A 408 28.79 -16.77 1.94
C ALA A 408 28.99 -17.73 0.76
N GLU A 409 28.23 -18.83 0.68
CA GLU A 409 28.24 -19.78 -0.44
C GLU A 409 27.90 -19.10 -1.78
N MET A 410 26.84 -18.29 -1.81
CA MET A 410 26.45 -17.53 -3.01
C MET A 410 27.54 -16.53 -3.43
N GLN A 411 28.11 -15.81 -2.47
CA GLN A 411 29.13 -14.79 -2.71
C GLN A 411 30.48 -15.42 -3.10
N LEU A 412 30.86 -16.55 -2.51
CA LEU A 412 32.03 -17.34 -2.87
C LEU A 412 31.92 -17.86 -4.30
N TYR A 413 30.76 -18.42 -4.67
CA TYR A 413 30.51 -18.84 -6.05
C TYR A 413 30.71 -17.68 -7.03
N SER A 414 30.18 -16.50 -6.71
CA SER A 414 30.38 -15.30 -7.54
C SER A 414 31.85 -14.88 -7.61
N ALA A 415 32.57 -14.89 -6.49
CA ALA A 415 33.98 -14.50 -6.44
C ALA A 415 34.88 -15.45 -7.25
N VAL A 416 34.60 -16.76 -7.24
CA VAL A 416 35.29 -17.74 -8.08
C VAL A 416 35.07 -17.44 -9.58
N GLN A 417 33.85 -17.09 -9.99
CA GLN A 417 33.60 -16.68 -11.38
C GLN A 417 34.30 -15.36 -11.76
N GLU A 418 34.69 -14.55 -10.78
CA GLU A 418 35.43 -13.30 -10.95
C GLU A 418 36.95 -13.46 -10.82
N GLY A 419 37.45 -14.69 -10.64
CA GLY A 419 38.87 -15.03 -10.64
C GLY A 419 39.52 -15.17 -9.25
N LEU A 420 38.76 -15.52 -8.21
CA LEU A 420 39.35 -15.91 -6.91
C LEU A 420 40.17 -17.21 -7.07
N SER A 421 41.38 -17.26 -6.50
CA SER A 421 42.24 -18.44 -6.59
C SER A 421 41.70 -19.63 -5.78
N GLU A 422 42.07 -20.86 -6.17
CA GLU A 422 41.66 -22.07 -5.47
C GLU A 422 42.17 -22.11 -4.02
N GLU A 423 43.39 -21.64 -3.78
CA GLU A 423 43.97 -21.51 -2.42
C GLU A 423 43.16 -20.54 -1.56
N ALA A 424 42.80 -19.37 -2.09
CA ALA A 424 41.96 -18.39 -1.39
C ALA A 424 40.54 -18.92 -1.13
N GLN A 425 39.97 -19.68 -2.07
CA GLN A 425 38.68 -20.34 -1.90
C GLN A 425 38.73 -21.38 -0.77
N ARG A 426 39.79 -22.20 -0.71
CA ARG A 426 40.00 -23.19 0.35
C ARG A 426 40.18 -22.51 1.71
N LEU A 427 41.03 -21.50 1.79
CA LEU A 427 41.27 -20.73 3.01
C LEU A 427 39.97 -20.08 3.54
N PHE A 428 39.18 -19.46 2.66
CA PHE A 428 37.89 -18.88 3.03
C PHE A 428 36.91 -19.93 3.58
N SER A 429 36.78 -21.07 2.87
CA SER A 429 35.85 -22.14 3.27
C SER A 429 36.25 -22.76 4.62
N PHE A 430 37.56 -22.93 4.83
CA PHE A 430 38.14 -23.42 6.09
C PHE A 430 37.82 -22.49 7.26
N ALA A 431 38.12 -21.19 7.13
CA ALA A 431 37.87 -20.22 8.19
C ALA A 431 36.37 -20.03 8.52
N MET A 432 35.48 -20.16 7.54
CA MET A 432 34.02 -20.08 7.75
C MET A 432 33.44 -21.33 8.43
N ALA A 433 34.14 -22.47 8.36
CA ALA A 433 33.76 -23.71 9.03
C ALA A 433 34.19 -23.78 10.50
N ALA A 434 35.23 -23.03 10.89
CA ALA A 434 35.73 -22.96 12.26
C ALA A 434 34.66 -22.50 13.26
N ARG A 435 34.69 -23.05 14.48
CA ARG A 435 33.78 -22.71 15.59
C ARG A 435 34.54 -22.25 16.83
N SER A 436 35.80 -22.63 16.96
CA SER A 436 36.72 -22.26 18.03
C SER A 436 38.08 -21.81 17.47
N ALA A 437 38.91 -21.17 18.30
CA ALA A 437 40.25 -20.75 17.90
C ALA A 437 41.16 -21.95 17.55
N GLY A 438 40.96 -23.11 18.18
CA GLY A 438 41.71 -24.33 17.88
C GLY A 438 41.41 -24.92 16.50
N ASP A 439 40.21 -24.68 15.96
CA ASP A 439 39.82 -25.19 14.63
C ASP A 439 40.57 -24.48 13.48
N LEU A 440 41.20 -23.34 13.76
CA LEU A 440 41.94 -22.54 12.78
C LEU A 440 43.37 -23.05 12.53
N GLN A 441 43.75 -24.17 13.14
CA GLN A 441 45.05 -24.84 12.99
C GLN A 441 44.85 -26.29 12.53
N ALA A 442 44.53 -26.48 11.26
CA ALA A 442 44.31 -27.78 10.65
C ALA A 442 44.47 -27.70 9.11
N ASP A 443 44.49 -28.86 8.43
CA ASP A 443 44.52 -28.98 6.96
C ASP A 443 45.68 -28.23 6.26
N GLY A 444 46.79 -28.02 6.96
CA GLY A 444 47.96 -27.30 6.45
C GLY A 444 47.85 -25.77 6.47
N PHE A 445 46.90 -25.21 7.23
CA PHE A 445 46.75 -23.78 7.47
C PHE A 445 46.99 -23.43 8.95
N ASP A 446 47.57 -22.25 9.20
CA ASP A 446 47.60 -21.60 10.53
C ASP A 446 46.91 -20.24 10.40
N VAL A 447 45.59 -20.24 10.56
CA VAL A 447 44.75 -19.10 10.25
C VAL A 447 44.56 -18.19 11.46
N GLN A 448 44.73 -16.89 11.25
CA GLN A 448 44.38 -15.86 12.19
C GLN A 448 43.33 -14.93 11.59
N LEU A 449 42.23 -14.76 12.31
CA LEU A 449 41.22 -13.78 11.96
C LEU A 449 41.67 -12.39 12.40
N ALA A 450 41.31 -11.37 11.61
CA ALA A 450 41.49 -9.97 11.97
C ALA A 450 40.21 -9.19 11.71
N VAL A 451 39.93 -8.26 12.62
CA VAL A 451 38.82 -7.30 12.54
C VAL A 451 39.33 -5.94 12.07
N LEU A 452 38.42 -5.04 11.69
CA LEU A 452 38.78 -3.74 11.14
C LEU A 452 38.50 -2.64 12.17
N ARG A 453 39.45 -1.72 12.34
CA ARG A 453 39.25 -0.50 13.13
C ARG A 453 39.33 0.77 12.28
N LEU A 454 38.54 1.76 12.65
CA LEU A 454 38.67 3.14 12.21
C LEU A 454 39.66 3.85 13.14
N VAL A 455 40.78 4.28 12.55
CA VAL A 455 41.83 5.02 13.24
C VAL A 455 41.35 6.44 13.50
N GLY A 456 41.21 6.80 14.77
CA GLY A 456 40.77 8.12 15.19
C GLY A 456 41.96 9.06 15.43
N VAL A 457 42.20 10.01 14.53
CA VAL A 457 43.09 11.15 14.77
C VAL A 457 42.35 12.25 15.52
N THR A 458 41.11 12.56 15.10
CA THR A 458 40.29 13.59 15.75
C THR A 458 39.20 13.04 16.68
N LEU A 459 39.09 11.72 16.78
CA LEU A 459 38.22 11.06 17.76
C LEU A 459 38.91 11.00 19.13
N GLU A 460 38.25 10.64 20.22
CA GLU A 460 38.92 10.40 21.51
C GLU A 460 39.55 9.02 21.58
N GLN A 461 38.89 8.01 21.00
CA GLN A 461 39.40 6.66 20.86
C GLN A 461 39.09 6.14 19.44
N ASP A 462 39.77 5.07 19.03
CA ASP A 462 39.48 4.37 17.78
C ASP A 462 38.06 3.77 17.82
N ARG A 463 37.50 3.44 16.66
CA ARG A 463 36.16 2.84 16.54
C ARG A 463 36.24 1.47 15.88
N HIS A 464 35.48 0.50 16.37
CA HIS A 464 35.38 -0.83 15.77
C HIS A 464 34.50 -0.81 14.51
N ILE A 465 34.92 -1.48 13.43
CA ILE A 465 34.11 -1.71 12.22
C ILE A 465 33.72 -3.19 12.15
N ALA A 466 32.43 -3.46 12.26
CA ALA A 466 31.89 -4.81 12.25
C ALA A 466 31.46 -5.28 10.85
N GLY A 467 31.40 -6.60 10.65
CA GLY A 467 30.92 -7.19 9.39
C GLY A 467 31.91 -7.07 8.23
N VAL A 468 33.17 -6.77 8.50
CA VAL A 468 34.31 -6.96 7.60
C VAL A 468 35.27 -7.93 8.28
N LEU A 469 35.66 -9.00 7.59
CA LEU A 469 36.52 -10.04 8.14
C LEU A 469 37.78 -10.19 7.28
N LEU A 470 38.94 -10.23 7.91
CA LEU A 470 40.20 -10.58 7.28
C LEU A 470 40.63 -11.96 7.78
N ILE A 471 40.96 -12.85 6.85
CA ILE A 471 41.36 -14.23 7.10
C ILE A 471 42.80 -14.36 6.63
N HIS A 472 43.75 -14.38 7.56
CA HIS A 472 45.18 -14.39 7.25
C HIS A 472 45.78 -15.76 7.61
N ASP A 473 46.34 -16.46 6.62
CA ASP A 473 47.14 -17.66 6.87
C ASP A 473 48.59 -17.27 7.17
N LYS A 474 49.07 -17.60 8.37
CA LYS A 474 50.43 -17.27 8.82
C LYS A 474 51.51 -18.08 8.10
N LEU A 475 51.16 -19.24 7.53
CA LEU A 475 52.12 -20.09 6.83
C LEU A 475 52.44 -19.55 5.44
N SER A 476 51.42 -19.27 4.64
CA SER A 476 51.59 -18.74 3.27
C SER A 476 51.68 -17.22 3.19
N GLY A 477 51.22 -16.50 4.21
CA GLY A 477 51.03 -15.04 4.19
C GLY A 477 49.75 -14.59 3.46
N LEU A 478 49.02 -15.51 2.81
CA LEU A 478 47.81 -15.20 2.05
C LEU A 478 46.74 -14.61 2.97
N CYS A 479 46.14 -13.48 2.54
CA CYS A 479 45.06 -12.82 3.28
C CYS A 479 43.80 -12.71 2.41
N VAL A 480 42.69 -13.29 2.86
CA VAL A 480 41.38 -13.16 2.21
C VAL A 480 40.53 -12.16 2.97
N VAL A 481 40.08 -11.12 2.28
CA VAL A 481 39.15 -10.12 2.82
C VAL A 481 37.74 -10.49 2.41
N TYR A 482 36.84 -10.59 3.39
CA TYR A 482 35.40 -10.77 3.18
C TYR A 482 34.63 -9.55 3.68
N TRP A 483 34.02 -8.84 2.73
CA TRP A 483 33.15 -7.69 2.99
C TRP A 483 31.77 -7.92 2.34
N PRO A 484 30.85 -8.62 3.04
CA PRO A 484 29.57 -9.07 2.48
C PRO A 484 28.70 -7.98 1.89
N THR A 485 28.81 -6.74 2.39
CA THR A 485 27.95 -5.58 2.13
C THR A 485 28.58 -4.55 1.18
N ALA A 486 29.80 -4.79 0.67
CA ALA A 486 30.45 -3.92 -0.29
C ALA A 486 29.55 -3.64 -1.51
N LEU A 487 29.50 -2.38 -1.97
CA LEU A 487 28.66 -1.95 -3.10
C LEU A 487 29.48 -1.58 -4.33
N ALA A 488 30.64 -0.96 -4.14
CA ALA A 488 31.52 -0.49 -5.23
C ALA A 488 32.81 -1.32 -5.36
N SER A 489 32.93 -2.43 -4.63
CA SER A 489 34.07 -3.34 -4.69
C SER A 489 33.63 -4.80 -4.62
N ARG A 490 34.53 -5.71 -5.00
CA ARG A 490 34.32 -7.15 -4.84
C ARG A 490 34.14 -7.51 -3.36
N VAL A 491 33.28 -8.48 -3.12
CA VAL A 491 32.88 -8.90 -1.78
C VAL A 491 33.91 -9.84 -1.13
N ILE A 492 34.58 -10.68 -1.94
CA ILE A 492 35.67 -11.56 -1.49
C ILE A 492 36.87 -11.31 -2.39
N VAL A 493 38.02 -11.02 -1.79
CA VAL A 493 39.28 -10.77 -2.51
C VAL A 493 40.44 -11.40 -1.73
N GLY A 494 41.33 -12.10 -2.45
CA GLY A 494 42.60 -12.58 -1.92
C GLY A 494 43.74 -11.59 -2.20
N TYR A 495 44.60 -11.39 -1.21
CA TYR A 495 45.81 -10.56 -1.27
C TYR A 495 47.02 -11.37 -0.80
N ALA A 496 48.21 -11.04 -1.28
CA ALA A 496 49.42 -11.80 -0.95
C ALA A 496 49.90 -11.60 0.49
N SER A 497 49.42 -10.56 1.18
CA SER A 497 49.71 -10.29 2.59
C SER A 497 48.60 -9.50 3.28
N LEU A 498 48.57 -9.54 4.61
CA LEU A 498 47.70 -8.69 5.43
C LEU A 498 47.92 -7.19 5.15
N VAL A 499 49.18 -6.77 4.97
CA VAL A 499 49.54 -5.35 4.70
C VAL A 499 48.99 -4.89 3.35
N GLU A 500 48.98 -5.76 2.34
CA GLU A 500 48.36 -5.44 1.04
C GLU A 500 46.84 -5.36 1.14
N ALA A 501 46.22 -6.25 1.91
CA ALA A 501 44.78 -6.22 2.17
C ALA A 501 44.37 -4.91 2.87
N GLU A 502 45.12 -4.45 3.87
CA GLU A 502 44.89 -3.17 4.55
C GLU A 502 45.02 -1.98 3.60
N ARG A 503 46.08 -1.93 2.78
CA ARG A 503 46.25 -0.88 1.77
C ARG A 503 45.09 -0.84 0.77
N ALA A 504 44.61 -2.01 0.35
CA ALA A 504 43.47 -2.11 -0.55
C ALA A 504 42.17 -1.67 0.12
N LEU A 505 41.93 -2.04 1.38
CA LEU A 505 40.77 -1.62 2.16
C LEU A 505 40.74 -0.10 2.38
N ASN A 506 41.86 0.53 2.70
CA ASN A 506 41.96 1.99 2.83
C ASN A 506 41.57 2.72 1.52
N ARG A 507 41.98 2.16 0.37
CA ARG A 507 41.66 2.72 -0.96
C ARG A 507 40.20 2.48 -1.36
N LEU A 508 39.72 1.24 -1.25
CA LEU A 508 38.37 0.84 -1.67
C LEU A 508 37.29 1.34 -0.71
N GLY A 509 37.61 1.46 0.58
CA GLY A 509 36.71 1.99 1.61
C GLY A 509 36.44 3.49 1.44
N ALA A 510 37.38 4.23 0.84
CA ALA A 510 37.23 5.67 0.59
C ALA A 510 36.30 5.99 -0.61
N LEU A 511 35.86 4.98 -1.39
CA LEU A 511 34.89 5.18 -2.46
C LEU A 511 33.53 5.60 -1.86
N PRO A 512 32.79 6.57 -2.44
CA PRO A 512 31.58 7.13 -1.83
C PRO A 512 30.51 6.11 -1.43
N ASP A 513 30.26 5.10 -2.26
CA ASP A 513 29.26 4.06 -1.96
C ASP A 513 29.71 3.12 -0.85
N ASN A 514 31.00 2.78 -0.81
CA ASN A 514 31.60 1.92 0.22
C ASN A 514 31.74 2.66 1.56
N LEU A 515 32.02 3.95 1.54
CA LEU A 515 32.09 4.80 2.73
C LEU A 515 30.74 4.81 3.46
N LYS A 516 29.63 4.95 2.72
CA LYS A 516 28.27 4.87 3.28
C LYS A 516 27.97 3.51 3.90
N VAL A 517 28.51 2.43 3.34
CA VAL A 517 28.40 1.08 3.91
C VAL A 517 29.23 0.97 5.20
N LEU A 518 30.47 1.44 5.19
CA LEU A 518 31.35 1.43 6.38
C LEU A 518 30.74 2.25 7.52
N ALA A 519 30.15 3.40 7.24
CA ALA A 519 29.49 4.23 8.24
C ALA A 519 28.35 3.48 8.98
N ARG A 520 27.69 2.53 8.31
CA ARG A 520 26.67 1.67 8.94
C ARG A 520 27.28 0.54 9.78
N GLN A 521 28.50 0.15 9.45
CA GLN A 521 29.25 -0.93 10.08
C GLN A 521 30.11 -0.49 11.26
N VAL A 522 30.32 0.82 11.46
CA VAL A 522 30.94 1.33 12.69
C VAL A 522 30.05 0.99 13.88
N ALA A 523 30.61 0.26 14.83
CA ALA A 523 29.89 -0.16 16.03
C ALA A 523 29.54 1.04 16.92
N PRO A 524 28.44 0.94 17.69
CA PRO A 524 28.11 1.94 18.71
C PRO A 524 29.17 1.95 19.82
N GLY A 525 29.50 3.15 20.34
CA GLY A 525 30.52 3.33 21.37
C GLY A 525 31.95 3.40 20.83
N TRP A 526 32.92 3.53 21.73
CA TRP A 526 34.36 3.41 21.41
C TRP A 526 34.74 1.96 21.13
N GLU A 527 35.93 1.73 20.54
CA GLU A 527 36.37 0.39 20.17
C GLU A 527 36.35 -0.60 21.33
N SER A 528 36.91 -0.25 22.50
CA SER A 528 36.94 -1.13 23.68
C SER A 528 35.52 -1.53 24.11
N GLN A 529 34.62 -0.55 24.22
CA GLN A 529 33.21 -0.76 24.58
C GLN A 529 32.48 -1.67 23.56
N ALA A 530 32.80 -1.54 22.27
CA ALA A 530 32.23 -2.39 21.24
C ALA A 530 32.76 -3.82 21.32
N LEU A 531 34.06 -4.00 21.57
CA LEU A 531 34.67 -5.31 21.70
C LEU A 531 34.13 -6.09 22.92
N ASP A 532 33.89 -5.41 24.04
CA ASP A 532 33.31 -5.99 25.26
C ASP A 532 31.87 -6.50 25.07
N ARG A 533 31.18 -6.11 23.99
CA ARG A 533 29.78 -6.50 23.71
C ARG A 533 29.65 -7.80 22.92
N TYR A 534 30.73 -8.33 22.36
CA TYR A 534 30.67 -9.62 21.67
C TYR A 534 30.36 -10.75 22.68
N PRO A 535 29.48 -11.70 22.32
CA PRO A 535 29.20 -12.83 23.20
C PRO A 535 30.36 -13.83 23.17
N GLY A 536 30.77 -14.33 24.35
CA GLY A 536 31.76 -15.42 24.48
C GLY A 536 33.11 -14.97 25.03
N GLU A 537 34.20 -15.54 24.49
CA GLU A 537 35.58 -15.25 24.89
C GLU A 537 36.06 -13.87 24.41
N ASP A 538 36.95 -13.25 25.18
CA ASP A 538 37.59 -11.98 24.83
C ASP A 538 38.30 -12.07 23.47
N LEU A 539 38.01 -11.12 22.58
CA LEU A 539 38.61 -11.02 21.25
C LEU A 539 40.10 -10.68 21.30
N GLY A 540 40.66 -10.33 22.47
CA GLY A 540 42.09 -10.13 22.70
C GLY A 540 42.67 -8.94 21.94
N VAL A 541 41.80 -8.03 21.50
CA VAL A 541 42.18 -6.86 20.71
C VAL A 541 42.63 -5.76 21.65
N SER A 542 43.93 -5.44 21.60
CA SER A 542 44.48 -4.35 22.42
C SER A 542 44.09 -2.98 21.85
N PRO A 543 43.65 -2.03 22.70
CA PRO A 543 43.39 -0.66 22.27
C PRO A 543 44.69 -0.03 21.78
N ARG A 544 44.61 0.71 20.67
CA ARG A 544 45.77 1.46 20.16
C ARG A 544 46.14 2.55 21.16
N ARG A 545 47.35 2.46 21.74
CA ARG A 545 47.93 3.61 22.46
C ARG A 545 48.29 4.68 21.44
N ARG A 546 47.69 5.86 21.56
CA ARG A 546 48.09 7.02 20.76
C ARG A 546 49.54 7.37 21.10
N PHE A 547 50.33 7.56 20.04
CA PHE A 547 51.77 7.87 20.11
C PHE A 547 52.55 7.02 21.13
N SER A 548 52.80 5.75 20.80
CA SER A 548 53.79 4.94 21.53
C SER A 548 55.21 5.43 21.19
N GLY A 549 55.63 6.53 21.80
CA GLY A 549 57.05 6.82 22.02
C GLY A 549 57.60 5.83 23.05
N ARG A 550 58.72 5.20 22.70
CA ARG A 550 59.47 4.15 23.42
C ARG A 550 59.38 4.22 24.96
N LEU A 551 59.30 3.04 25.59
CA LEU A 551 59.65 2.86 27.00
C LEU A 551 61.08 3.42 27.23
N GLY A 552 61.16 4.63 27.80
CA GLY A 552 62.42 5.28 28.20
C GLY A 552 62.61 6.74 27.78
N ILE A 553 61.59 7.62 27.85
CA ILE A 553 61.69 9.00 27.32
C ILE A 553 61.32 10.09 28.36
N VAL A 554 62.08 11.20 28.30
CA VAL A 554 62.15 12.40 29.15
C VAL A 554 60.82 13.19 29.23
N ALA A 555 60.56 13.85 30.37
CA ALA A 555 59.34 14.61 30.67
C ALA A 555 58.89 15.64 29.60
N MET A 556 59.82 16.18 28.80
CA MET A 556 59.53 17.19 27.78
C MET A 556 58.72 16.63 26.59
N GLU A 557 58.98 15.41 26.13
CA GLU A 557 58.23 14.80 25.00
C GLU A 557 56.80 14.40 25.41
N ARG A 558 56.56 14.09 26.70
CA ARG A 558 55.19 13.87 27.23
C ARG A 558 54.34 15.14 27.15
N VAL A 559 54.92 16.30 27.44
CA VAL A 559 54.24 17.59 27.33
C VAL A 559 53.91 17.89 25.86
N VAL A 560 54.86 17.67 24.95
CA VAL A 560 54.64 17.86 23.50
C VAL A 560 53.54 16.93 22.98
N THR A 561 53.53 15.66 23.40
CA THR A 561 52.51 14.68 23.01
C THR A 561 51.13 15.08 23.55
N TRP A 562 51.06 15.49 24.82
CA TRP A 562 49.80 15.96 25.43
C TRP A 562 49.26 17.23 24.77
N VAL A 563 50.13 18.19 24.42
CA VAL A 563 49.73 19.38 23.64
C VAL A 563 49.22 18.96 22.26
N ALA A 564 49.94 18.09 21.54
CA ALA A 564 49.48 17.61 20.24
C ALA A 564 48.11 16.91 20.30
N GLU A 565 47.87 16.06 21.30
CA GLU A 565 46.57 15.42 21.55
C GLU A 565 45.48 16.46 21.87
N PHE A 566 45.83 17.48 22.64
CA PHE A 566 44.92 18.56 22.98
C PHE A 566 44.44 19.31 21.73
N PHE A 567 45.29 19.53 20.73
CA PHE A 567 44.89 20.24 19.50
C PHE A 567 44.37 19.35 18.38
N THR A 568 44.46 18.02 18.49
CA THR A 568 44.00 17.09 17.45
C THR A 568 42.64 16.49 17.75
N VAL A 569 42.33 16.17 19.02
CA VAL A 569 41.03 15.58 19.38
C VAL A 569 39.92 16.60 19.23
N ARG A 570 38.89 16.29 18.44
CA ARG A 570 37.70 17.13 18.21
C ARG A 570 36.44 16.48 18.76
N HIS A 571 36.32 15.17 18.66
CA HIS A 571 35.12 14.40 19.01
C HIS A 571 35.37 13.56 20.27
N LYS A 572 34.85 14.02 21.41
CA LYS A 572 34.88 13.32 22.70
C LYS A 572 33.70 12.38 22.95
N VAL A 573 32.75 12.33 22.03
CA VAL A 573 31.57 11.45 22.11
C VAL A 573 31.49 10.64 20.83
N PRO A 574 31.26 9.32 20.91
CA PRO A 574 31.13 8.50 19.72
C PRO A 574 29.85 8.87 18.98
N ALA A 575 29.96 9.26 17.70
CA ALA A 575 28.77 9.49 16.88
C ALA A 575 28.02 8.18 16.62
N VAL A 576 26.69 8.25 16.64
CA VAL A 576 25.78 7.11 16.42
C VAL A 576 24.95 7.29 15.14
N ALA A 577 24.51 8.53 14.85
CA ALA A 577 23.77 8.85 13.64
C ALA A 577 24.64 8.65 12.38
N GLN A 578 24.07 8.02 11.34
CA GLN A 578 24.82 7.60 10.15
C GLN A 578 25.59 8.76 9.49
N ASP A 579 24.94 9.91 9.27
CA ASP A 579 25.56 11.07 8.61
C ASP A 579 26.72 11.65 9.42
N SER A 580 26.63 11.57 10.76
CA SER A 580 27.69 12.06 11.65
C SER A 580 28.89 11.11 11.66
N VAL A 581 28.65 9.80 11.59
CA VAL A 581 29.70 8.79 11.41
C VAL A 581 30.37 8.93 10.04
N GLU A 582 29.59 9.14 8.98
CA GLU A 582 30.11 9.40 7.62
C GLU A 582 31.02 10.64 7.60
N ALA A 583 30.60 11.74 8.22
CA ALA A 583 31.44 12.95 8.35
C ALA A 583 32.72 12.69 9.14
N GLN A 584 32.64 11.93 10.25
CA GLN A 584 33.83 11.56 11.04
C GLN A 584 34.80 10.69 10.23
N ILE A 585 34.30 9.75 9.42
CA ILE A 585 35.13 8.93 8.53
C ILE A 585 35.82 9.81 7.48
N GLN A 586 35.09 10.72 6.82
CA GLN A 586 35.66 11.64 5.84
C GLN A 586 36.76 12.53 6.45
N GLU A 587 36.57 12.98 7.68
CA GLU A 587 37.58 13.73 8.44
C GLU A 587 38.85 12.89 8.68
N GLN A 588 38.71 11.60 9.03
CA GLN A 588 39.88 10.72 9.19
C GLN A 588 40.56 10.42 7.85
N ILE A 589 39.81 10.25 6.76
CA ILE A 589 40.37 10.06 5.40
C ILE A 589 41.18 11.29 4.97
N ALA A 590 40.70 12.50 5.27
CA ALA A 590 41.41 13.73 4.93
C ALA A 590 42.76 13.86 5.65
N LEU A 591 42.87 13.33 6.87
CA LEU A 591 44.07 13.40 7.69
C LEU A 591 45.03 12.22 7.45
N LEU A 592 44.50 11.01 7.26
CA LEU A 592 45.27 9.78 7.05
C LEU A 592 44.76 9.02 5.81
N PRO A 593 44.93 9.56 4.59
CA PRO A 593 44.33 8.98 3.37
C PRO A 593 44.77 7.54 3.08
N GLN A 594 45.92 7.11 3.61
CA GLN A 594 46.48 5.77 3.39
C GLN A 594 46.37 4.84 4.62
N ALA A 595 45.94 5.34 5.79
CA ALA A 595 46.02 4.61 7.06
C ALA A 595 44.89 4.94 8.05
N TRP A 596 43.73 5.34 7.53
CA TRP A 596 42.53 5.64 8.34
C TRP A 596 41.79 4.36 8.76
N LEU A 597 42.06 3.22 8.11
CA LEU A 597 41.65 1.88 8.51
C LEU A 597 42.87 1.03 8.87
N ALA A 598 42.75 0.22 9.93
CA ALA A 598 43.76 -0.78 10.29
C ALA A 598 43.12 -2.14 10.61
N ALA A 599 43.74 -3.22 10.18
CA ALA A 599 43.34 -4.58 10.54
C ALA A 599 44.01 -4.97 11.85
N VAL A 600 43.24 -5.58 12.74
CA VAL A 600 43.71 -5.95 14.07
C VAL A 600 43.45 -7.44 14.27
N PRO A 601 44.50 -8.25 14.44
CA PRO A 601 44.34 -9.66 14.72
C PRO A 601 43.53 -9.87 16.00
N THR A 602 42.66 -10.87 15.99
CA THR A 602 41.83 -11.27 17.13
C THR A 602 42.19 -12.69 17.57
N SER A 603 42.02 -13.00 18.86
CA SER A 603 42.08 -14.35 19.41
C SER A 603 40.81 -15.16 19.16
N GLY A 604 39.71 -14.51 18.73
CA GLY A 604 38.44 -15.16 18.46
C GLY A 604 38.50 -16.06 17.21
N GLY A 605 38.03 -17.30 17.33
CA GLY A 605 38.08 -18.29 16.24
C GLY A 605 36.81 -18.45 15.39
N ASN A 606 35.71 -17.82 15.77
CA ASN A 606 34.40 -18.04 15.13
C ASN A 606 34.02 -16.89 14.19
N ALA A 607 34.38 -17.03 12.91
CA ALA A 607 34.04 -16.08 11.85
C ALA A 607 32.53 -15.79 11.75
N MET A 608 31.69 -16.82 11.93
CA MET A 608 30.23 -16.69 11.83
C MET A 608 29.64 -15.90 13.00
N ALA A 609 30.21 -16.02 14.20
CA ALA A 609 29.82 -15.22 15.36
C ALA A 609 30.12 -13.74 15.15
N LEU A 610 31.31 -13.40 14.62
CA LEU A 610 31.69 -12.02 14.31
C LEU A 610 30.73 -11.38 13.29
N LEU A 611 30.38 -12.12 12.23
CA LEU A 611 29.45 -11.65 11.20
C LEU A 611 27.99 -11.57 11.69
N ALA A 612 27.57 -12.47 12.58
CA ALA A 612 26.24 -12.41 13.19
C ALA A 612 26.09 -11.20 14.11
N HIS A 613 27.09 -10.95 14.96
CA HIS A 613 27.06 -9.83 15.90
C HIS A 613 27.12 -8.46 15.20
N ALA A 614 27.70 -8.40 14.00
CA ALA A 614 27.63 -7.18 13.18
C ALA A 614 26.19 -6.73 12.85
N GLN A 615 25.23 -7.67 12.76
CA GLN A 615 23.81 -7.33 12.56
C GLN A 615 23.21 -6.69 13.82
N VAL A 616 23.63 -7.15 14.99
CA VAL A 616 23.24 -6.59 16.29
C VAL A 616 23.74 -5.15 16.41
N PHE A 617 25.01 -4.90 16.08
CA PHE A 617 25.55 -3.53 16.11
C PHE A 617 24.86 -2.56 15.16
N ASP A 618 24.51 -2.98 13.95
CA ASP A 618 23.76 -2.10 13.04
C ASP A 618 22.38 -1.78 13.60
N LEU A 619 21.70 -2.75 14.24
CA LEU A 619 20.41 -2.50 14.88
C LEU A 619 20.54 -1.57 16.10
N GLN A 620 21.48 -1.84 17.01
CA GLN A 620 21.76 -1.00 18.18
C GLN A 620 22.17 0.43 17.79
N ARG A 621 22.95 0.60 16.73
CA ARG A 621 23.30 1.94 16.23
C ARG A 621 22.06 2.67 15.74
N ARG A 622 21.13 1.99 15.05
CA ARG A 622 19.88 2.62 14.58
C ARG A 622 18.97 3.01 15.75
N THR A 623 18.87 2.16 16.79
CA THR A 623 18.05 2.43 17.98
C THR A 623 18.63 3.56 18.82
N GLN A 624 19.94 3.57 19.05
CA GLN A 624 20.65 4.65 19.75
C GLN A 624 20.69 5.95 18.94
N ALA A 625 20.50 5.90 17.62
CA ALA A 625 20.30 7.10 16.81
C ALA A 625 18.88 7.67 16.92
N GLN A 626 17.94 6.98 17.57
CA GLN A 626 16.54 7.39 17.74
C GLN A 626 16.11 7.48 19.20
N SER A 627 16.92 6.98 20.13
CA SER A 627 16.67 6.97 21.57
C SER A 627 17.96 7.15 22.37
N GLN A 628 17.85 7.53 23.64
CA GLN A 628 18.98 7.64 24.56
C GLN A 628 18.79 6.69 25.74
N SER A 629 19.86 5.99 26.11
CA SER A 629 19.88 5.14 27.30
C SER A 629 20.40 5.92 28.53
N ALA A 630 20.07 5.43 29.72
CA ALA A 630 20.59 5.96 30.98
C ALA A 630 22.11 5.89 31.04
N GLN A 631 22.72 4.87 30.43
CA GLN A 631 24.18 4.75 30.30
C GLN A 631 24.76 5.89 29.44
N ALA A 632 24.18 6.16 28.26
CA ALA A 632 24.65 7.24 27.39
C ALA A 632 24.51 8.62 28.07
N LEU A 633 23.43 8.80 28.84
CA LEU A 633 23.23 10.01 29.64
C LEU A 633 24.23 10.14 30.80
N GLN A 634 24.60 9.04 31.45
CA GLN A 634 25.64 9.02 32.47
C GLN A 634 27.02 9.41 31.91
N GLU A 635 27.41 8.83 30.78
CA GLU A 635 28.68 9.18 30.11
C GLU A 635 28.71 10.67 29.76
N TYR A 636 27.61 11.20 29.20
CA TYR A 636 27.46 12.63 28.92
C TYR A 636 27.57 13.50 30.19
N ARG A 637 26.96 13.07 31.30
CA ARG A 637 27.00 13.79 32.58
C ARG A 637 28.41 13.81 33.16
N GLU A 638 29.11 12.69 33.19
CA GLU A 638 30.49 12.60 33.69
C GLU A 638 31.42 13.50 32.88
N GLN A 639 31.29 13.49 31.55
CA GLN A 639 32.03 14.40 30.68
C GLN A 639 31.73 15.87 30.98
N ARG A 640 30.44 16.25 31.02
CA ARG A 640 30.04 17.65 31.24
C ARG A 640 30.42 18.17 32.63
N LEU A 641 30.31 17.33 33.66
CA LEU A 641 30.75 17.67 35.02
C LEU A 641 32.28 17.74 35.10
N GLY A 642 33.01 16.87 34.41
CA GLY A 642 34.46 16.94 34.28
C GLY A 642 34.89 18.27 33.67
N GLU A 643 34.27 18.70 32.58
CA GLU A 643 34.58 20.00 31.95
C GLU A 643 34.27 21.20 32.86
N GLN A 644 33.18 21.14 33.64
CA GLN A 644 32.83 22.17 34.64
C GLN A 644 33.76 22.16 35.86
N PHE A 645 34.13 20.98 36.35
CA PHE A 645 35.03 20.81 37.48
C PHE A 645 36.44 21.27 37.12
N ASP A 646 36.94 20.90 35.94
CA ASP A 646 38.18 21.44 35.39
C ASP A 646 38.10 22.97 35.31
N ALA A 647 36.99 23.55 34.81
CA ALA A 647 36.83 25.01 34.75
C ALA A 647 36.84 25.67 36.14
N THR A 648 36.28 25.00 37.14
CA THR A 648 36.18 25.49 38.51
C THR A 648 37.53 25.37 39.24
N ILE A 649 38.21 24.22 39.14
CA ILE A 649 39.58 24.04 39.64
C ILE A 649 40.53 25.03 38.97
N ARG A 650 40.40 25.27 37.66
CA ARG A 650 41.18 26.28 36.94
C ARG A 650 40.98 27.69 37.50
N GLY A 651 39.73 28.07 37.80
CA GLY A 651 39.42 29.34 38.45
C GLY A 651 39.95 29.45 39.88
N VAL A 652 40.14 28.34 40.59
CA VAL A 652 40.73 28.33 41.94
C VAL A 652 42.27 28.32 41.89
N LEU A 653 42.86 27.55 40.97
CA LEU A 653 44.32 27.43 40.80
C LEU A 653 44.96 28.69 40.21
N SER A 654 44.21 29.57 39.53
CA SER A 654 44.68 30.89 39.10
C SER A 654 44.95 31.87 40.26
N PHE A 655 44.48 31.58 41.48
CA PHE A 655 44.84 32.33 42.71
C PHE A 655 46.13 31.83 43.38
N VAL A 656 46.67 30.71 42.86
CA VAL A 656 47.96 30.05 43.07
C VAL A 656 49.22 30.73 42.50
N PRO A 657 50.05 31.57 43.14
CA PRO A 657 51.08 32.34 42.40
C PRO A 657 52.11 31.50 41.60
N VAL A 658 52.28 30.21 41.92
CA VAL A 658 53.14 29.25 41.18
C VAL A 658 52.33 28.26 40.31
N LEU A 659 51.10 27.90 40.72
CA LEU A 659 50.20 27.01 39.96
C LEU A 659 49.41 27.76 38.86
N GLY A 660 49.30 29.08 38.98
CA GLY A 660 48.61 29.98 38.06
C GLY A 660 49.28 30.07 36.70
N ILE A 661 50.59 29.80 36.60
CA ILE A 661 51.32 29.71 35.33
C ILE A 661 50.81 28.52 34.49
N GLY A 662 50.50 27.39 35.15
CA GLY A 662 49.91 26.21 34.49
C GLY A 662 48.46 26.44 34.04
N ALA A 663 47.67 27.13 34.86
CA ALA A 663 46.30 27.51 34.52
C ALA A 663 46.25 28.54 33.35
N SER A 664 47.13 29.55 33.35
CA SER A 664 47.23 30.52 32.26
C SER A 664 47.75 29.89 30.96
N LEU A 665 48.71 28.95 31.05
CA LEU A 665 49.19 28.18 29.90
C LEU A 665 48.07 27.31 29.31
N TYR A 666 47.26 26.67 30.16
CA TYR A 666 46.12 25.88 29.71
C TYR A 666 44.99 26.72 29.10
N GLU A 667 44.67 27.90 29.67
CA GLU A 667 43.71 28.84 29.08
C GLU A 667 44.20 29.39 27.74
N MET A 668 45.50 29.65 27.59
CA MET A 668 46.12 29.99 26.30
C MET A 668 45.96 28.84 25.30
N LEU A 669 46.23 27.59 25.69
CA LEU A 669 46.06 26.42 24.82
C LEU A 669 44.58 26.18 24.47
N LEU A 670 43.64 26.43 25.39
CA LEU A 670 42.19 26.37 25.14
C LEU A 670 41.72 27.42 24.16
N ALA A 671 42.13 28.68 24.34
CA ALA A 671 41.81 29.78 23.43
C ALA A 671 42.41 29.52 22.04
N ALA A 672 43.67 29.08 21.98
CA ALA A 672 44.32 28.68 20.75
C ALA A 672 43.63 27.48 20.09
N ARG A 673 43.18 26.46 20.86
CA ARG A 673 42.43 25.31 20.32
C ARG A 673 41.08 25.73 19.77
N ARG A 674 40.36 26.61 20.47
CA ARG A 674 39.10 27.20 20.00
C ARG A 674 39.32 27.95 18.70
N TYR A 675 40.32 28.84 18.63
CA TYR A 675 40.67 29.59 17.43
C TYR A 675 41.10 28.68 16.27
N HIS A 676 41.96 27.69 16.53
CA HIS A 676 42.43 26.70 15.55
C HIS A 676 41.27 25.97 14.86
N PHE A 677 40.23 25.62 15.61
CA PHE A 677 39.05 24.93 15.07
C PHE A 677 37.91 25.87 14.64
N SER A 678 37.86 27.11 15.14
CA SER A 678 36.75 28.04 14.89
C SER A 678 37.00 29.02 13.74
N GLY A 679 38.25 29.44 13.53
CA GLY A 679 38.64 30.46 12.56
C GLY A 679 37.97 31.83 12.74
N SER A 680 37.34 32.10 13.90
CA SER A 680 36.53 33.32 14.12
C SER A 680 37.39 34.52 14.53
N ALA A 681 37.06 35.72 14.03
CA ALA A 681 37.75 36.96 14.38
C ALA A 681 37.51 37.40 15.84
N HIS A 682 36.43 36.90 16.47
CA HIS A 682 36.10 37.18 17.87
C HIS A 682 37.01 36.42 18.84
N ASP A 683 37.36 35.17 18.51
CA ASP A 683 38.28 34.34 19.31
C ASP A 683 39.76 34.76 19.15
N ALA A 684 40.09 35.52 18.10
CA ALA A 684 41.43 36.07 17.87
C ALA A 684 41.79 37.19 18.87
N VAL A 685 40.79 37.91 19.39
CA VAL A 685 40.97 39.02 20.36
C VAL A 685 41.35 38.48 21.75
N ASP A 686 40.82 37.31 22.14
CA ASP A 686 41.15 36.64 23.40
C ASP A 686 42.57 36.04 23.39
N VAL A 687 43.08 35.64 22.21
CA VAL A 687 44.46 35.16 22.02
C VAL A 687 45.47 36.33 22.04
N ALA A 688 45.07 37.51 21.54
CA ALA A 688 45.91 38.71 21.51
C ALA A 688 46.06 39.39 22.88
N PHE A 689 45.12 39.19 23.82
CA PHE A 689 45.17 39.81 25.15
C PHE A 689 46.11 39.14 26.15
N LEU A 690 46.72 38.00 25.78
CA LEU A 690 47.66 37.24 26.62
C LEU A 690 48.86 36.73 25.81
N THR A 691 49.54 37.61 25.06
CA THR A 691 50.82 37.26 24.44
C THR A 691 51.88 38.34 24.64
N VAL A 692 52.77 38.13 25.62
CA VAL A 692 54.15 38.63 25.54
C VAL A 692 55.01 37.47 25.05
N LEU A 693 55.42 37.61 23.78
CA LEU A 693 56.55 37.02 23.05
C LEU A 693 57.21 35.75 23.62
N SER A 694 57.02 34.61 22.94
CA SER A 694 58.09 33.71 22.44
C SER A 694 57.62 32.30 22.02
N PHE A 695 56.35 31.92 22.18
CA PHE A 695 55.87 30.56 21.87
C PHE A 695 55.19 30.38 20.49
N VAL A 696 54.99 31.48 19.74
CA VAL A 696 54.22 31.47 18.48
C VAL A 696 55.05 30.98 17.28
N ASP A 697 56.38 31.10 17.32
CA ASP A 697 57.24 30.71 16.20
C ASP A 697 57.34 29.18 15.98
N VAL A 698 57.03 28.37 17.00
CA VAL A 698 57.04 26.90 16.88
C VAL A 698 55.70 26.35 16.35
N LEU A 699 54.60 27.09 16.50
CA LEU A 699 53.27 26.66 16.04
C LEU A 699 52.97 27.06 14.59
N LEU A 700 53.67 28.06 14.05
CA LEU A 700 53.46 28.56 12.67
C LEU A 700 54.22 27.76 11.59
N THR A 701 55.01 26.75 11.97
CA THR A 701 55.80 25.95 11.00
C THR A 701 54.98 24.89 10.24
N PHE A 702 53.68 24.73 10.55
CA PHE A 702 52.77 23.86 9.79
C PHE A 702 51.66 24.69 9.13
N ALA A 703 51.92 25.16 7.92
CA ALA A 703 51.05 26.03 7.11
C ALA A 703 49.85 25.25 6.48
N PRO A 704 48.90 25.92 5.77
CA PRO A 704 47.48 26.03 6.14
C PRO A 704 46.50 25.24 5.26
N GLY A 705 45.30 24.94 5.79
CA GLY A 705 44.15 24.40 5.04
C GLY A 705 43.14 25.48 4.60
N PRO A 706 42.37 25.26 3.51
CA PRO A 706 41.60 26.31 2.84
C PRO A 706 40.41 26.81 3.66
N LYS A 707 40.20 28.14 3.57
CA LYS A 707 39.13 28.90 4.21
C LYS A 707 37.76 28.53 3.63
N GLY A 708 36.82 28.17 4.49
CA GLY A 708 35.41 28.11 4.15
C GLY A 708 34.62 27.05 4.92
N ALA A 709 34.35 27.27 6.20
CA ALA A 709 33.17 26.72 6.87
C ALA A 709 32.99 27.45 8.20
N SER A 710 31.82 28.05 8.41
CA SER A 710 31.40 28.59 9.70
C SER A 710 31.52 27.51 10.77
N ALA A 711 32.35 27.74 11.76
CA ALA A 711 32.48 26.85 12.90
C ALA A 711 31.17 26.84 13.71
N ALA A 712 30.45 25.74 13.59
CA ALA A 712 29.40 25.40 14.53
C ALA A 712 30.05 25.22 15.91
N ARG A 713 29.58 26.00 16.88
CA ARG A 713 29.82 25.77 18.31
C ARG A 713 29.52 24.31 18.60
N ALA A 714 30.57 23.56 18.94
CA ALA A 714 30.46 22.23 19.50
C ALA A 714 29.89 22.37 20.92
N SER A 715 28.58 22.27 21.02
CA SER A 715 27.85 21.79 22.19
C SER A 715 26.36 21.79 21.81
N LEU A 716 25.75 20.61 21.92
CA LEU A 716 24.36 20.27 21.57
C LEU A 716 24.14 19.86 20.11
N ALA A 717 24.40 18.58 19.82
CA ALA A 717 23.52 17.80 18.96
C ALA A 717 23.17 16.52 19.74
N PRO A 718 21.94 15.97 19.66
CA PRO A 718 20.98 16.14 18.57
C PRO A 718 19.57 16.41 19.11
N VAL A 719 19.13 17.66 19.12
CA VAL A 719 17.71 17.96 19.35
C VAL A 719 17.06 18.45 18.06
N HIS A 720 17.77 19.27 17.27
CA HIS A 720 17.29 19.75 15.97
C HIS A 720 17.50 18.80 14.78
N ARG A 721 18.24 17.69 14.92
CA ARG A 721 18.44 16.72 13.82
C ARG A 721 17.41 15.58 13.79
N HIS A 722 16.71 15.28 14.88
CA HIS A 722 15.69 14.22 14.89
C HIS A 722 14.34 14.63 14.30
N GLN A 723 14.06 15.94 14.17
CA GLN A 723 12.82 16.41 13.56
C GLN A 723 12.77 16.17 12.03
N GLY A 724 13.89 15.81 11.39
CA GLY A 724 13.98 15.54 9.95
C GLY A 724 13.94 14.07 9.52
N PHE A 725 13.92 13.11 10.46
CA PHE A 725 14.09 11.68 10.14
C PHE A 725 12.81 10.82 10.21
N ALA A 726 11.63 11.43 10.09
CA ALA A 726 10.43 10.71 9.67
C ALA A 726 10.44 10.58 8.13
N ARG A 727 11.24 9.65 7.59
CA ARG A 727 11.11 8.98 6.26
C ARG A 727 12.47 8.49 5.73
N ALA A 728 13.04 7.47 6.37
CA ALA A 728 14.09 6.67 5.75
C ALA A 728 13.91 5.18 6.08
N GLY A 729 12.75 4.64 5.68
CA GLY A 729 12.44 3.22 5.66
C GLY A 729 11.26 3.00 4.72
N LEU A 730 11.51 2.31 3.60
CA LEU A 730 10.54 1.71 2.68
C LEU A 730 9.32 2.56 2.25
N LYS A 731 9.42 3.16 1.06
CA LYS A 731 8.33 3.79 0.27
C LYS A 731 7.57 4.90 1.01
N VAL A 732 7.61 6.09 0.42
CA VAL A 732 6.54 7.09 0.62
C VAL A 732 5.25 6.41 0.17
N ALA A 733 4.48 5.87 1.12
CA ALA A 733 3.05 5.79 0.95
C ALA A 733 2.58 7.24 0.66
N PRO A 734 1.67 7.45 -0.31
CA PRO A 734 1.09 8.78 -0.50
C PRO A 734 0.68 9.29 0.87
N SER A 735 1.08 10.53 1.18
CA SER A 735 0.76 11.22 2.42
C SER A 735 -0.68 10.92 2.81
N ARG A 736 -0.87 10.17 3.91
CA ARG A 736 -2.17 10.08 4.57
C ARG A 736 -2.64 11.53 4.76
N PRO A 737 -3.88 11.89 4.39
CA PRO A 737 -4.41 13.19 4.78
C PRO A 737 -4.29 13.31 6.30
N LEU A 738 -3.86 14.48 6.79
CA LEU A 738 -3.86 14.83 8.21
C LEU A 738 -5.22 14.44 8.82
N ASN A 739 -5.22 13.80 9.99
CA ASN A 739 -6.41 13.29 10.71
C ASN A 739 -7.38 14.42 11.09
N LEU A 740 -8.11 14.96 10.10
CA LEU A 740 -9.18 15.96 10.25
C LEU A 740 -10.30 15.53 11.21
N LEU A 741 -10.41 14.22 11.40
CA LEU A 741 -11.43 13.56 12.20
C LEU A 741 -11.08 13.51 13.70
N GLU A 742 -9.84 13.82 14.11
CA GLU A 742 -9.39 13.74 15.51
C GLU A 742 -10.32 14.45 16.50
N ARG A 743 -10.85 15.62 16.11
CA ARG A 743 -11.78 16.40 16.94
C ARG A 743 -13.17 15.77 17.14
N PHE A 744 -13.50 14.77 16.33
CA PHE A 744 -14.74 13.99 16.39
C PHE A 744 -14.49 12.59 16.98
N ARG A 745 -13.26 12.27 17.42
CA ARG A 745 -12.90 10.98 18.03
C ARG A 745 -13.62 10.80 19.37
N SER A 746 -14.12 9.60 19.62
CA SER A 746 -14.66 9.17 20.92
C SER A 746 -13.70 8.23 21.63
N SER A 747 -13.60 8.33 22.96
CA SER A 747 -12.69 7.56 23.81
C SER A 747 -13.21 6.15 24.18
N GLY A 748 -14.26 5.66 23.51
CA GLY A 748 -14.92 4.39 23.85
C GLY A 748 -14.44 3.23 22.98
N GLY A 749 -14.01 2.14 23.61
CA GLY A 749 -13.61 0.90 22.91
C GLY A 749 -14.78 0.14 22.27
N LEU A 750 -14.46 -0.71 21.30
CA LEU A 750 -15.40 -1.53 20.51
C LEU A 750 -16.01 -2.73 21.27
N GLU A 751 -15.65 -2.93 22.54
CA GLU A 751 -16.24 -3.97 23.37
C GLU A 751 -17.77 -3.84 23.42
N GLY A 752 -18.46 -4.87 22.92
CA GLY A 752 -19.92 -4.93 22.84
C GLY A 752 -20.56 -4.20 21.65
N ALA A 753 -19.79 -3.66 20.71
CA ALA A 753 -20.33 -3.03 19.49
C ALA A 753 -20.52 -4.05 18.36
N VAL A 754 -21.64 -3.97 17.64
CA VAL A 754 -22.00 -4.92 16.56
C VAL A 754 -21.70 -4.28 15.20
N GLU A 755 -20.86 -4.92 14.37
CA GLU A 755 -20.58 -4.46 13.01
C GLU A 755 -21.82 -4.62 12.09
N LEU A 756 -22.15 -3.57 11.34
CA LEU A 756 -23.30 -3.56 10.43
C LEU A 756 -22.97 -4.32 9.13
N GLN A 757 -23.74 -5.38 8.86
CA GLN A 757 -23.59 -6.20 7.65
C GLN A 757 -24.37 -5.58 6.48
N GLY A 758 -23.72 -5.32 5.33
CA GLY A 758 -24.36 -4.79 4.11
C GLY A 758 -23.41 -4.00 3.18
N PRO A 759 -23.85 -3.56 1.98
CA PRO A 759 -23.03 -2.76 1.09
C PRO A 759 -22.84 -1.36 1.71
N GLY A 760 -21.59 -1.01 2.04
CA GLY A 760 -21.28 0.21 2.81
C GLY A 760 -21.42 0.06 4.33
N GLY A 761 -21.63 -1.16 4.84
CA GLY A 761 -21.68 -1.49 6.27
C GLY A 761 -20.33 -1.91 6.86
N LYS A 762 -19.40 -2.45 6.04
CA LYS A 762 -18.04 -2.81 6.47
C LYS A 762 -17.31 -1.60 7.07
N GLY A 763 -16.92 -1.70 8.33
CA GLY A 763 -16.28 -0.61 9.09
C GLY A 763 -17.23 0.31 9.89
N ARG A 764 -18.53 0.00 9.94
CA ARG A 764 -19.53 0.71 10.78
C ARG A 764 -20.03 -0.22 11.89
N TYR A 765 -20.10 0.29 13.11
CA TYR A 765 -20.46 -0.44 14.31
C TYR A 765 -21.64 0.23 15.01
N VAL A 766 -22.43 -0.52 15.78
CA VAL A 766 -23.54 0.04 16.59
C VAL A 766 -23.37 -0.39 18.04
N LYS A 767 -23.44 0.59 18.95
CA LYS A 767 -23.41 0.39 20.40
C LYS A 767 -24.47 1.28 21.04
N ASN A 768 -25.37 0.70 21.83
CA ASN A 768 -26.43 1.42 22.56
C ASN A 768 -27.27 2.39 21.69
N GLY A 769 -27.59 2.01 20.46
CA GLY A 769 -28.39 2.82 19.53
C GLY A 769 -27.62 3.95 18.82
N GLN A 770 -26.32 4.09 19.08
CA GLN A 770 -25.44 5.06 18.41
C GLN A 770 -24.58 4.33 17.36
N GLN A 771 -24.50 4.90 16.14
CA GLN A 771 -23.62 4.37 15.10
C GLN A 771 -22.20 4.92 15.29
N LEU A 772 -21.22 4.07 15.05
CA LEU A 772 -19.80 4.29 15.25
C LEU A 772 -19.07 3.91 13.95
N LEU A 773 -17.98 4.59 13.63
CA LEU A 773 -17.15 4.32 12.45
C LEU A 773 -15.71 4.14 12.91
N VAL A 774 -15.02 3.14 12.38
CA VAL A 774 -13.67 2.74 12.84
C VAL A 774 -12.65 2.89 11.72
N GLU A 775 -11.58 3.61 12.01
CA GLU A 775 -10.41 3.76 11.13
C GLU A 775 -9.13 3.50 11.94
N GLY A 776 -8.52 2.32 11.78
CA GLY A 776 -7.45 1.87 12.67
C GLY A 776 -7.98 1.62 14.09
N ASP A 777 -7.34 2.22 15.11
CA ASP A 777 -7.74 2.14 16.52
C ASP A 777 -8.65 3.32 16.96
N GLU A 778 -9.08 4.15 16.00
CA GLU A 778 -9.84 5.38 16.24
C GLU A 778 -11.36 5.14 16.01
N VAL A 779 -12.21 5.59 16.94
CA VAL A 779 -13.68 5.39 16.90
C VAL A 779 -14.43 6.73 16.80
N TYR A 780 -15.27 6.90 15.79
CA TYR A 780 -16.02 8.12 15.50
C TYR A 780 -17.54 7.93 15.60
N PRO A 781 -18.28 8.72 16.42
CA PRO A 781 -19.73 8.65 16.48
C PRO A 781 -20.38 9.34 15.28
N VAL A 782 -21.20 8.59 14.55
CA VAL A 782 -21.92 9.06 13.37
C VAL A 782 -23.43 8.84 13.53
N TYR A 783 -24.22 9.64 12.82
CA TYR A 783 -25.66 9.43 12.72
C TYR A 783 -26.17 9.74 11.32
N GLN A 784 -27.33 9.21 10.98
CA GLN A 784 -27.95 9.35 9.65
C GLN A 784 -29.41 9.74 9.84
N ARG A 785 -29.86 10.82 9.18
CA ARG A 785 -31.28 11.21 9.22
C ARG A 785 -32.10 10.35 8.25
N PRO A 786 -33.42 10.22 8.46
CA PRO A 786 -34.29 9.47 7.54
C PRO A 786 -34.18 10.05 6.12
N ASN A 787 -33.95 9.18 5.12
CA ASN A 787 -33.81 9.53 3.69
C ASN A 787 -32.53 10.28 3.28
N GLU A 788 -31.51 10.37 4.14
CA GLU A 788 -30.21 10.98 3.80
C GLU A 788 -29.19 9.91 3.38
N GLY A 789 -28.50 10.09 2.24
CA GLY A 789 -27.51 9.11 1.73
C GLY A 789 -26.09 9.24 2.31
N GLY A 790 -25.83 10.26 3.12
CA GLY A 790 -24.54 10.52 3.78
C GLY A 790 -24.59 10.38 5.30
N LEU A 791 -23.44 10.13 5.93
CA LEU A 791 -23.30 10.00 7.40
C LEU A 791 -22.84 11.33 8.02
N ARG A 792 -23.37 11.71 9.17
CA ARG A 792 -22.99 12.94 9.89
C ARG A 792 -22.14 12.65 11.12
N LEU A 793 -21.03 13.36 11.28
CA LEU A 793 -20.20 13.35 12.50
C LEU A 793 -20.69 14.39 13.49
N LYS A 794 -20.78 14.02 14.77
CA LYS A 794 -21.25 14.89 15.85
C LYS A 794 -20.09 15.26 16.79
N LYS A 795 -19.92 16.54 17.11
CA LYS A 795 -19.09 16.99 18.24
C LYS A 795 -19.85 16.75 19.55
N THR A 796 -19.14 16.48 20.66
CA THR A 796 -19.66 16.21 22.03
C THR A 796 -20.94 16.99 22.37
N PRO A 797 -21.90 16.43 23.14
CA PRO A 797 -23.26 16.93 23.20
C PRO A 797 -23.30 18.30 23.91
N GLY A 798 -23.58 19.36 23.14
CA GLY A 798 -23.73 20.72 23.68
C GLY A 798 -23.94 21.84 22.67
N GLU A 799 -23.35 21.77 21.46
CA GLU A 799 -23.43 22.89 20.50
C GLU A 799 -23.84 22.39 19.10
N GLY A 800 -24.91 22.96 18.56
CA GLY A 800 -25.51 22.59 17.26
C GLY A 800 -24.79 23.13 16.03
N GLU A 801 -23.55 23.62 16.16
CA GLU A 801 -22.79 24.19 15.04
C GLU A 801 -21.50 23.39 14.80
N GLY A 802 -21.39 22.76 13.63
CA GLY A 802 -20.19 22.04 13.17
C GLY A 802 -20.38 20.55 12.83
N GLU A 803 -21.46 20.17 12.16
CA GLU A 803 -21.69 18.79 11.70
C GLU A 803 -21.02 18.53 10.33
N LEU A 804 -20.29 17.42 10.20
CA LEU A 804 -19.58 17.05 8.95
C LEU A 804 -20.28 15.89 8.23
N ILE A 805 -20.61 16.04 6.94
CA ILE A 805 -21.26 15.01 6.11
C ILE A 805 -20.23 14.18 5.33
N LEU A 806 -20.28 12.86 5.51
CA LEU A 806 -19.49 11.84 4.83
C LEU A 806 -20.34 11.18 3.73
N LYS A 807 -19.90 11.27 2.47
CA LYS A 807 -20.47 10.53 1.34
C LYS A 807 -19.59 9.29 1.05
N ILE A 808 -20.23 8.16 0.79
CA ILE A 808 -19.54 6.89 0.50
C ILE A 808 -19.64 6.64 -1.00
N GLU A 809 -18.55 6.76 -1.74
CA GLU A 809 -18.54 6.43 -3.18
C GLU A 809 -18.05 4.99 -3.45
N HIS A 810 -17.15 4.45 -2.61
CA HIS A 810 -16.70 3.05 -2.66
C HIS A 810 -16.53 2.42 -1.26
N PRO A 811 -16.48 1.08 -1.12
CA PRO A 811 -16.16 0.45 0.16
C PRO A 811 -14.78 0.92 0.64
N ARG A 812 -14.75 1.71 1.74
CA ARG A 812 -13.57 2.35 2.36
C ARG A 812 -13.05 3.65 1.73
N GLU A 813 -13.72 4.22 0.72
CA GLU A 813 -13.42 5.59 0.27
C GLU A 813 -14.54 6.55 0.71
N TRP A 814 -14.16 7.52 1.56
CA TRP A 814 -15.06 8.50 2.14
C TRP A 814 -14.76 9.86 1.53
N LEU A 815 -15.73 10.46 0.85
CA LEU A 815 -15.62 11.82 0.35
C LEU A 815 -16.40 12.77 1.26
N LEU A 816 -15.76 13.85 1.67
CA LEU A 816 -16.41 14.91 2.43
C LEU A 816 -17.23 15.78 1.46
N GLY A 817 -18.56 15.66 1.50
CA GLY A 817 -19.43 16.22 0.47
C GLY A 817 -20.28 17.38 0.94
N GLY A 818 -19.77 18.62 0.85
CA GLY A 818 -20.49 19.84 1.26
C GLY A 818 -21.42 20.45 0.21
N ASP A 819 -22.26 19.65 -0.45
CA ASP A 819 -23.29 20.11 -1.41
C ASP A 819 -24.32 18.98 -1.69
N ALA A 820 -25.20 18.64 -0.75
CA ALA A 820 -26.32 17.72 -1.03
C ALA A 820 -27.60 18.51 -1.43
N PRO A 821 -28.35 18.10 -2.47
CA PRO A 821 -29.63 18.73 -2.79
C PRO A 821 -30.69 18.50 -1.70
N VAL A 822 -31.62 19.45 -1.54
CA VAL A 822 -32.75 19.35 -0.59
C VAL A 822 -33.68 18.20 -0.99
N ALA A 823 -33.99 17.31 -0.04
CA ALA A 823 -34.76 16.10 -0.27
C ALA A 823 -36.24 16.36 -0.60
N VAL A 824 -36.73 15.79 -1.71
CA VAL A 824 -38.15 15.68 -2.10
C VAL A 824 -38.39 14.22 -2.53
N PRO A 825 -39.60 13.63 -2.35
CA PRO A 825 -39.81 12.18 -2.46
C PRO A 825 -39.51 11.62 -3.87
N PRO A 826 -39.01 10.37 -3.98
CA PRO A 826 -38.51 9.83 -5.24
C PRO A 826 -39.64 9.40 -6.18
N ALA A 827 -39.55 9.81 -7.45
CA ALA A 827 -40.21 9.16 -8.58
C ALA A 827 -39.16 8.37 -9.38
N ARG A 828 -39.56 7.17 -9.85
CA ARG A 828 -38.83 6.16 -10.64
C ARG A 828 -37.43 6.57 -11.16
N VAL A 829 -36.43 5.85 -10.67
CA VAL A 829 -35.02 5.91 -11.06
C VAL A 829 -34.85 5.53 -12.53
N PHE A 830 -34.41 6.47 -13.36
CA PHE A 830 -33.85 6.20 -14.69
C PHE A 830 -32.32 6.20 -14.52
N GLN A 831 -31.64 5.07 -14.77
CA GLN A 831 -30.18 4.95 -14.64
C GLN A 831 -29.52 5.12 -16.01
N PRO A 832 -28.87 6.26 -16.33
CA PRO A 832 -28.37 6.50 -17.70
C PRO A 832 -27.06 5.77 -18.03
N TRP A 833 -26.34 5.24 -17.02
CA TRP A 833 -24.99 4.65 -17.20
C TRP A 833 -24.74 3.37 -16.40
N ALA A 834 -25.77 2.56 -16.16
CA ALA A 834 -25.47 1.15 -15.91
C ALA A 834 -24.72 0.61 -17.15
N PRO A 835 -23.66 -0.21 -17.01
CA PRO A 835 -23.18 -0.97 -18.14
C PRO A 835 -24.41 -1.68 -18.71
N THR A 836 -24.70 -1.47 -20.00
CA THR A 836 -25.68 -2.27 -20.70
C THR A 836 -25.33 -3.70 -20.35
N ARG A 837 -26.16 -4.36 -19.52
CA ARG A 837 -26.04 -5.79 -19.30
C ARG A 837 -25.97 -6.35 -20.71
N SER A 838 -24.86 -6.99 -21.07
CA SER A 838 -24.85 -7.80 -22.27
C SER A 838 -26.05 -8.71 -22.13
N ALA A 839 -27.06 -8.48 -22.99
CA ALA A 839 -28.32 -9.19 -22.90
C ALA A 839 -27.97 -10.67 -22.89
N SER A 840 -28.11 -11.32 -21.73
CA SER A 840 -27.91 -12.74 -21.65
C SER A 840 -29.00 -13.35 -22.52
N ASP A 841 -28.63 -14.20 -23.48
CA ASP A 841 -29.60 -14.90 -24.35
C ASP A 841 -30.50 -15.89 -23.58
N TRP A 842 -30.25 -16.01 -22.27
CA TRP A 842 -30.97 -16.90 -21.37
C TRP A 842 -32.17 -16.16 -20.77
N ALA A 843 -33.33 -16.81 -20.81
CA ALA A 843 -34.54 -16.39 -20.13
C ALA A 843 -35.05 -17.56 -19.29
N PRO A 844 -35.62 -17.30 -18.10
CA PRO A 844 -36.19 -18.35 -17.27
C PRO A 844 -37.41 -18.99 -17.94
N PRO A 845 -37.67 -20.28 -17.70
CA PRO A 845 -38.89 -20.94 -18.18
C PRO A 845 -40.13 -20.40 -17.47
N SER A 846 -41.31 -20.67 -18.04
CA SER A 846 -42.59 -20.26 -17.44
C SER A 846 -42.77 -20.83 -16.03
N HIS A 847 -43.15 -19.99 -15.07
CA HIS A 847 -43.46 -20.40 -13.70
C HIS A 847 -44.88 -20.99 -13.53
N ALA A 848 -45.67 -21.15 -14.60
CA ALA A 848 -47.05 -21.67 -14.50
C ALA A 848 -47.14 -23.06 -13.85
N ARG A 849 -46.16 -23.94 -14.13
CA ARG A 849 -46.09 -25.27 -13.50
C ARG A 849 -45.71 -25.19 -12.01
N VAL A 850 -44.85 -24.24 -11.65
CA VAL A 850 -44.46 -23.99 -10.25
C VAL A 850 -45.65 -23.49 -9.47
N GLU A 851 -46.44 -22.55 -10.01
CA GLU A 851 -47.67 -22.10 -9.37
C GLU A 851 -48.70 -23.21 -9.18
N ALA A 852 -48.88 -24.07 -10.20
CA ALA A 852 -49.79 -25.20 -10.10
C ALA A 852 -49.33 -26.19 -9.02
N ALA A 853 -48.03 -26.48 -8.95
CA ALA A 853 -47.43 -27.31 -7.92
C ALA A 853 -47.57 -26.69 -6.51
N LEU A 854 -47.41 -25.38 -6.39
CA LEU A 854 -47.63 -24.65 -5.13
C LEU A 854 -49.06 -24.79 -4.63
N ARG A 855 -50.07 -24.65 -5.51
CA ARG A 855 -51.48 -24.81 -5.10
C ARG A 855 -51.81 -26.24 -4.64
N ALA A 856 -51.12 -27.23 -5.18
CA ALA A 856 -51.24 -28.64 -4.77
C ALA A 856 -50.33 -28.98 -3.57
N SER A 857 -49.46 -28.07 -3.14
CA SER A 857 -48.52 -28.28 -2.04
C SER A 857 -49.23 -28.25 -0.69
N PRO A 858 -48.84 -29.11 0.28
CA PRO A 858 -49.36 -29.06 1.64
C PRO A 858 -49.22 -27.68 2.29
N VAL A 859 -50.11 -27.40 3.25
CA VAL A 859 -50.03 -26.19 4.08
C VAL A 859 -48.70 -26.15 4.82
N ALA A 860 -48.14 -24.96 4.96
CA ALA A 860 -46.90 -24.72 5.71
C ALA A 860 -47.04 -25.15 7.19
N GLY A 861 -45.93 -25.58 7.80
CA GLY A 861 -45.87 -25.83 9.26
C GLY A 861 -46.07 -24.55 10.10
N SER A 862 -46.09 -24.65 11.43
CA SER A 862 -46.37 -23.50 12.31
C SER A 862 -45.23 -22.48 12.46
N ALA A 863 -44.02 -22.77 11.95
CA ALA A 863 -42.83 -21.93 12.19
C ALA A 863 -42.96 -20.47 11.72
N TRP A 864 -43.68 -20.22 10.62
CA TRP A 864 -43.87 -18.87 10.08
C TRP A 864 -44.88 -18.03 10.89
N GLN A 865 -45.72 -18.66 11.71
CA GLN A 865 -46.75 -17.95 12.48
C GLN A 865 -46.13 -16.95 13.47
N ASN A 866 -44.95 -17.28 13.99
CA ASN A 866 -44.17 -16.43 14.90
C ASN A 866 -43.48 -15.25 14.19
N TRP A 867 -43.60 -15.10 12.87
CA TRP A 867 -43.02 -13.99 12.12
C TRP A 867 -43.92 -12.76 12.06
N ALA A 868 -45.12 -12.85 12.64
CA ALA A 868 -46.07 -11.77 12.67
C ALA A 868 -45.51 -10.56 13.44
N VAL A 869 -45.71 -9.38 12.87
CA VAL A 869 -45.46 -8.09 13.51
C VAL A 869 -46.79 -7.54 13.97
N TRP A 870 -46.89 -7.25 15.26
CA TRP A 870 -48.07 -6.59 15.82
C TRP A 870 -48.01 -5.09 15.54
N HIS A 871 -49.12 -4.50 15.10
CA HIS A 871 -49.24 -3.06 14.86
C HIS A 871 -50.61 -2.54 15.34
N SER A 872 -50.60 -1.61 16.29
CA SER A 872 -51.81 -1.04 16.90
C SER A 872 -52.66 -0.24 15.90
N ASP A 873 -51.99 0.58 15.08
CA ASP A 873 -52.68 1.57 14.27
C ASP A 873 -53.05 0.98 12.91
N PRO A 874 -54.18 1.41 12.30
CA PRO A 874 -54.60 0.94 10.99
C PRO A 874 -53.57 1.34 9.92
N LEU A 875 -53.01 0.34 9.24
CA LEU A 875 -52.04 0.55 8.16
C LEU A 875 -52.73 0.96 6.86
N PRO A 876 -52.10 1.81 6.02
CA PRO A 876 -52.63 2.17 4.71
C PRO A 876 -52.70 0.93 3.80
N GLU A 877 -53.88 0.68 3.25
CA GLU A 877 -54.16 -0.48 2.40
C GLU A 877 -53.62 -0.25 0.98
N VAL A 878 -52.89 -1.22 0.45
CA VAL A 878 -52.30 -1.16 -0.91
C VAL A 878 -53.15 -1.92 -1.92
N ALA A 879 -53.71 -3.06 -1.50
CA ALA A 879 -54.58 -3.89 -2.33
C ALA A 879 -55.75 -4.46 -1.48
N PRO A 880 -56.93 -3.79 -1.48
CA PRO A 880 -58.00 -4.10 -0.53
C PRO A 880 -58.60 -5.49 -0.64
N SER A 881 -58.79 -5.96 -1.89
CA SER A 881 -59.28 -7.31 -2.16
C SER A 881 -58.29 -8.42 -1.78
N ARG A 882 -57.05 -8.06 -1.41
CA ARG A 882 -55.95 -8.99 -1.12
C ARG A 882 -55.42 -8.86 0.30
N ARG A 883 -55.96 -7.96 1.12
CA ARG A 883 -55.50 -7.69 2.51
C ARG A 883 -54.00 -7.41 2.61
N ILE A 884 -53.45 -6.72 1.60
CA ILE A 884 -52.06 -6.26 1.57
C ILE A 884 -52.02 -4.79 1.95
N TYR A 885 -51.22 -4.48 2.96
CA TYR A 885 -51.05 -3.16 3.54
C TYR A 885 -49.61 -2.69 3.37
N ARG A 886 -49.38 -1.39 3.49
CA ARG A 886 -48.04 -0.81 3.49
C ARG A 886 -47.65 -0.42 4.90
N MET A 887 -46.59 -1.04 5.40
CA MET A 887 -45.97 -0.62 6.66
C MET A 887 -45.12 0.63 6.38
N PRO A 888 -45.32 1.73 7.12
CA PRO A 888 -44.52 2.95 6.96
C PRO A 888 -43.06 2.67 7.32
N ALA A 889 -42.16 3.53 6.84
CA ALA A 889 -40.74 3.42 7.15
C ALA A 889 -40.52 3.62 8.67
N GLY A 890 -39.90 2.63 9.32
CA GLY A 890 -39.52 2.68 10.73
C GLY A 890 -38.01 2.91 10.90
N PRO A 891 -37.52 3.14 12.13
CA PRO A 891 -36.08 3.27 12.39
C PRO A 891 -35.34 2.02 11.92
N GLY A 892 -34.54 2.15 10.85
CA GLY A 892 -33.76 1.05 10.28
C GLY A 892 -34.45 0.20 9.21
N TYR A 893 -35.76 0.36 8.96
CA TYR A 893 -36.50 -0.47 7.99
C TYR A 893 -37.16 0.39 6.89
N PRO A 894 -36.90 0.13 5.58
CA PRO A 894 -37.59 0.80 4.49
C PRO A 894 -39.09 0.46 4.51
N PRO A 895 -39.97 1.25 3.87
CA PRO A 895 -41.38 0.91 3.76
C PRO A 895 -41.53 -0.43 3.02
N ASN A 896 -42.30 -1.36 3.58
CA ASN A 896 -42.49 -2.70 3.04
C ASN A 896 -43.98 -3.05 2.94
N GLU A 897 -44.29 -3.98 2.06
CA GLU A 897 -45.64 -4.54 1.95
C GLU A 897 -45.80 -5.66 2.99
N VAL A 898 -46.96 -5.68 3.64
CA VAL A 898 -47.29 -6.66 4.67
C VAL A 898 -48.65 -7.27 4.38
N LEU A 899 -48.79 -8.55 4.70
CA LEU A 899 -50.00 -9.33 4.55
C LEU A 899 -50.66 -9.55 5.90
N GLN A 900 -51.95 -9.28 6.01
CA GLN A 900 -52.70 -9.60 7.22
C GLN A 900 -53.29 -11.01 7.11
N LEU A 901 -52.88 -11.90 8.01
CA LEU A 901 -53.37 -13.28 8.13
C LEU A 901 -53.79 -13.54 9.58
N GLY A 902 -55.01 -14.07 9.79
CA GLY A 902 -55.50 -14.43 11.12
C GLY A 902 -56.08 -13.25 11.92
N GLN A 903 -55.60 -13.05 13.14
CA GLN A 903 -56.12 -12.07 14.09
C GLN A 903 -55.88 -10.61 13.63
N GLN A 904 -56.80 -9.72 14.00
CA GLN A 904 -56.67 -8.29 13.74
C GLN A 904 -55.37 -7.76 14.39
N HIS A 905 -54.67 -6.84 13.71
CA HIS A 905 -53.37 -6.25 14.12
C HIS A 905 -52.10 -7.10 13.94
N TYR A 906 -52.18 -8.33 13.43
CA TYR A 906 -51.00 -9.15 13.11
C TYR A 906 -50.69 -9.12 11.60
N TYR A 907 -49.49 -8.66 11.25
CA TYR A 907 -49.05 -8.45 9.88
C TYR A 907 -47.76 -9.20 9.57
N TYR A 908 -47.69 -9.85 8.42
CA TYR A 908 -46.53 -10.62 7.97
C TYR A 908 -45.81 -9.89 6.84
N ARG A 909 -44.49 -9.72 6.95
CA ARG A 909 -43.71 -9.02 5.92
C ARG A 909 -43.68 -9.83 4.63
N LEU A 910 -43.91 -9.16 3.51
CA LEU A 910 -43.82 -9.77 2.18
C LEU A 910 -42.44 -9.55 1.55
N LEU A 911 -41.96 -10.57 0.85
CA LEU A 911 -40.80 -10.46 -0.02
C LEU A 911 -41.13 -9.53 -1.19
N PRO A 912 -40.21 -8.63 -1.61
CA PRO A 912 -40.43 -7.78 -2.77
C PRO A 912 -40.76 -8.60 -4.03
N GLN A 913 -41.73 -8.16 -4.82
CA GLN A 913 -42.27 -8.96 -5.93
C GLN A 913 -41.26 -9.16 -7.08
N GLY A 914 -40.47 -8.15 -7.43
CA GLY A 914 -39.55 -8.21 -8.59
C GLY A 914 -40.23 -7.85 -9.92
N THR A 915 -39.57 -8.12 -11.06
CA THR A 915 -40.07 -7.64 -12.37
C THR A 915 -41.22 -8.43 -12.99
N ASN A 916 -41.26 -9.76 -12.77
CA ASN A 916 -42.15 -10.67 -13.50
C ASN A 916 -42.94 -11.62 -12.59
N ALA A 917 -42.96 -11.39 -11.28
CA ALA A 917 -43.85 -12.13 -10.40
C ALA A 917 -45.28 -11.83 -10.86
N SER A 918 -46.04 -12.89 -11.16
CA SER A 918 -47.47 -12.88 -11.42
C SER A 918 -48.21 -12.35 -10.19
N SER A 919 -48.17 -11.03 -10.03
CA SER A 919 -48.36 -10.27 -8.80
C SER A 919 -49.80 -10.20 -8.28
N GLU A 920 -50.64 -11.17 -8.67
CA GLU A 920 -52.03 -11.24 -8.24
C GLU A 920 -52.37 -12.46 -7.39
N ARG A 921 -51.61 -13.56 -7.50
CA ARG A 921 -52.04 -14.86 -6.95
C ARG A 921 -51.02 -15.58 -6.07
N VAL A 922 -49.75 -15.15 -6.07
CA VAL A 922 -48.70 -15.74 -5.24
C VAL A 922 -47.91 -14.62 -4.55
N VAL A 923 -47.69 -14.75 -3.25
CA VAL A 923 -46.82 -13.88 -2.46
C VAL A 923 -45.89 -14.72 -1.60
N PHE A 924 -44.80 -14.14 -1.12
CA PHE A 924 -43.88 -14.84 -0.22
C PHE A 924 -43.84 -14.12 1.11
N ILE A 925 -44.18 -14.83 2.17
CA ILE A 925 -44.11 -14.36 3.55
C ILE A 925 -42.68 -14.57 4.04
N MET A 926 -42.05 -13.52 4.55
CA MET A 926 -40.70 -13.58 5.10
C MET A 926 -40.68 -13.12 6.55
N LYS A 927 -39.73 -13.66 7.33
CA LYS A 927 -39.42 -13.16 8.67
C LYS A 927 -39.02 -11.69 8.59
N ASN A 928 -39.44 -10.88 9.56
CA ASN A 928 -39.18 -9.44 9.55
C ASN A 928 -37.70 -9.10 9.80
N HIS A 929 -36.87 -9.18 8.77
CA HIS A 929 -35.46 -8.81 8.76
C HIS A 929 -35.08 -8.21 7.39
N ASP A 930 -33.94 -7.54 7.32
CA ASP A 930 -33.50 -6.93 6.08
C ASP A 930 -32.84 -7.92 5.13
N LEU A 931 -33.15 -7.76 3.85
CA LEU A 931 -32.57 -8.53 2.77
C LEU A 931 -31.18 -7.99 2.44
N HIS A 932 -30.25 -8.90 2.14
CA HIS A 932 -28.94 -8.53 1.68
C HIS A 932 -28.99 -7.87 0.29
N PHE A 933 -27.96 -7.09 -0.03
CA PHE A 933 -27.93 -6.34 -1.30
C PHE A 933 -27.68 -7.20 -2.54
N ARG A 934 -27.24 -8.45 -2.32
CA ARG A 934 -26.98 -9.49 -3.33
C ARG A 934 -27.89 -10.67 -3.04
N ALA A 935 -28.77 -10.99 -3.98
CA ALA A 935 -29.76 -12.06 -3.86
C ALA A 935 -29.14 -13.42 -3.52
N TYR A 936 -27.97 -13.73 -4.07
CA TYR A 936 -27.27 -14.99 -3.82
C TYR A 936 -26.92 -15.23 -2.34
N VAL A 937 -26.60 -14.17 -1.59
CA VAL A 937 -26.23 -14.30 -0.16
C VAL A 937 -27.44 -14.71 0.67
N ASP A 938 -28.61 -14.12 0.41
CA ASP A 938 -29.85 -14.53 1.06
C ASP A 938 -30.24 -15.97 0.66
N MET A 939 -29.99 -16.35 -0.60
CA MET A 939 -30.24 -17.71 -1.10
C MET A 939 -29.35 -18.75 -0.42
N GLU A 940 -28.03 -18.54 -0.33
CA GLU A 940 -27.12 -19.44 0.39
C GLU A 940 -27.50 -19.57 1.87
N ARG A 941 -27.90 -18.45 2.50
CA ARG A 941 -28.34 -18.45 3.89
C ARG A 941 -29.59 -19.32 4.09
N TRP A 942 -30.62 -19.13 3.26
CA TRP A 942 -31.89 -19.86 3.35
C TRP A 942 -31.82 -21.31 2.90
N LEU A 943 -30.73 -21.73 2.25
CA LEU A 943 -30.53 -23.12 1.84
C LEU A 943 -29.41 -23.82 2.62
N GLY A 944 -28.78 -23.11 3.55
CA GLY A 944 -27.69 -23.62 4.39
C GLY A 944 -28.03 -23.45 5.87
N ILE A 945 -27.48 -22.40 6.48
CA ILE A 945 -27.44 -22.24 7.95
C ILE A 945 -28.81 -21.83 8.53
N ALA A 946 -29.71 -21.25 7.73
CA ALA A 946 -31.01 -20.75 8.18
C ALA A 946 -32.15 -21.24 7.27
N ASP A 947 -32.20 -22.54 7.03
CA ASP A 947 -33.22 -23.23 6.23
C ASP A 947 -34.66 -22.94 6.70
N ALA A 948 -34.87 -22.87 8.02
CA ALA A 948 -36.15 -22.55 8.63
C ALA A 948 -36.60 -21.09 8.39
N GLU A 949 -35.74 -20.21 7.86
CA GLU A 949 -36.05 -18.81 7.57
C GLU A 949 -36.35 -18.55 6.09
N GLN A 950 -36.39 -19.59 5.26
CA GLN A 950 -36.73 -19.47 3.84
C GLN A 950 -38.14 -18.87 3.66
N PRO A 951 -38.33 -17.88 2.77
CA PRO A 951 -39.63 -17.29 2.53
C PRO A 951 -40.70 -18.32 2.15
N VAL A 952 -41.84 -18.23 2.82
CA VAL A 952 -42.96 -19.17 2.71
C VAL A 952 -43.91 -18.69 1.60
N PRO A 953 -44.10 -19.45 0.52
CA PRO A 953 -45.04 -19.09 -0.54
C PRO A 953 -46.48 -19.16 -0.01
N ALA A 954 -47.31 -18.18 -0.35
CA ALA A 954 -48.75 -18.20 -0.09
C ALA A 954 -49.52 -17.96 -1.38
N THR A 955 -50.60 -18.71 -1.60
CA THR A 955 -51.46 -18.56 -2.78
C THR A 955 -52.83 -18.02 -2.41
N LEU A 956 -53.42 -17.22 -3.29
CA LEU A 956 -54.76 -16.66 -3.10
C LEU A 956 -55.82 -17.65 -3.61
N GLY A 957 -56.68 -18.14 -2.71
CA GLY A 957 -57.79 -19.02 -3.04
C GLY A 957 -58.98 -18.28 -3.68
N ALA A 958 -59.89 -19.03 -4.31
CA ALA A 958 -61.13 -18.48 -4.88
C ALA A 958 -62.06 -17.81 -3.83
N ASN A 959 -61.87 -18.16 -2.55
CA ASN A 959 -62.53 -17.55 -1.39
C ASN A 959 -61.92 -16.20 -0.96
N GLY A 960 -60.88 -15.71 -1.66
CA GLY A 960 -60.19 -14.47 -1.33
C GLY A 960 -59.27 -14.57 -0.11
N LEU A 961 -58.98 -15.79 0.38
CA LEU A 961 -58.08 -16.02 1.51
C LEU A 961 -56.72 -16.52 1.03
N TRP A 962 -55.65 -16.04 1.65
CA TRP A 962 -54.29 -16.49 1.41
C TRP A 962 -54.00 -17.78 2.18
N THR A 963 -53.46 -18.78 1.49
CA THR A 963 -53.05 -20.07 2.07
C THR A 963 -51.53 -20.21 1.98
N PRO A 964 -50.78 -20.24 3.10
CA PRO A 964 -49.34 -20.49 3.11
C PRO A 964 -49.00 -21.97 2.87
N HIS A 965 -47.99 -22.23 2.04
CA HIS A 965 -47.53 -23.57 1.63
C HIS A 965 -46.08 -23.82 2.04
N GLN A 966 -45.61 -25.06 1.94
CA GLN A 966 -44.22 -25.41 2.25
C GLN A 966 -43.19 -24.57 1.45
N PRO A 967 -42.00 -24.29 2.02
CA PRO A 967 -40.92 -23.59 1.33
C PRO A 967 -40.54 -24.27 -0.01
N LEU A 968 -40.07 -23.47 -0.97
CA LEU A 968 -39.84 -23.90 -2.35
C LEU A 968 -38.62 -24.81 -2.54
N PHE A 969 -37.63 -24.69 -1.67
CA PHE A 969 -36.35 -25.38 -1.78
C PHE A 969 -36.07 -26.14 -0.50
N ASN A 970 -35.55 -27.35 -0.65
CA ASN A 970 -35.28 -28.27 0.44
C ASN A 970 -33.81 -28.67 0.56
N GLU A 971 -32.95 -28.15 -0.33
CA GLU A 971 -31.52 -28.43 -0.36
C GLU A 971 -30.77 -27.27 -1.04
N PRO A 972 -29.44 -27.17 -0.83
CA PRO A 972 -28.57 -26.25 -1.56
C PRO A 972 -28.65 -26.35 -3.08
N LEU A 973 -28.52 -25.20 -3.76
CA LEU A 973 -28.62 -25.12 -5.23
C LEU A 973 -27.57 -25.96 -5.95
N ASP A 974 -26.34 -26.02 -5.43
CA ASP A 974 -25.24 -26.78 -6.00
C ASP A 974 -25.51 -28.29 -5.98
N ILE A 975 -26.21 -28.79 -4.96
CA ILE A 975 -26.70 -30.18 -4.90
C ILE A 975 -27.75 -30.42 -5.98
N THR A 976 -28.75 -29.53 -6.09
CA THR A 976 -29.82 -29.67 -7.10
C THR A 976 -29.27 -29.59 -8.52
N VAL A 977 -28.36 -28.64 -8.78
CA VAL A 977 -27.63 -28.52 -10.04
C VAL A 977 -26.80 -29.78 -10.29
N GLY A 978 -26.15 -30.34 -9.27
CA GLY A 978 -25.42 -31.60 -9.38
C GLY A 978 -26.29 -32.79 -9.75
N ARG A 979 -27.58 -32.82 -9.36
CA ARG A 979 -28.53 -33.85 -9.80
C ARG A 979 -28.92 -33.67 -11.27
N ALA A 980 -29.07 -32.43 -11.73
CA ALA A 980 -29.34 -32.13 -13.13
C ALA A 980 -28.12 -32.36 -14.04
N PHE A 981 -26.92 -32.13 -13.51
CA PHE A 981 -25.64 -32.18 -14.21
C PHE A 981 -24.57 -32.89 -13.35
N PRO A 982 -24.62 -34.23 -13.25
CA PRO A 982 -23.74 -35.00 -12.38
C PRO A 982 -22.26 -34.87 -12.75
N ASP A 983 -21.96 -34.62 -14.03
CA ASP A 983 -20.59 -34.57 -14.53
C ASP A 983 -19.90 -33.22 -14.25
N LEU A 984 -20.62 -32.18 -13.83
CA LEU A 984 -20.01 -30.90 -13.47
C LEU A 984 -19.12 -31.05 -12.24
N THR A 985 -18.02 -30.30 -12.19
CA THR A 985 -17.21 -30.19 -10.97
C THR A 985 -18.01 -29.48 -9.87
N VAL A 986 -17.67 -29.75 -8.61
CA VAL A 986 -18.35 -29.14 -7.44
C VAL A 986 -18.32 -27.61 -7.52
N ASN A 987 -17.18 -27.05 -7.91
CA ASN A 987 -16.99 -25.62 -8.08
C ASN A 987 -17.88 -25.04 -9.18
N SER A 988 -17.99 -25.71 -10.33
CA SER A 988 -18.88 -25.30 -11.42
C SER A 988 -20.35 -25.35 -11.01
N ARG A 989 -20.79 -26.37 -10.25
CA ARG A 989 -22.17 -26.45 -9.75
C ARG A 989 -22.54 -25.23 -8.89
N ARG A 990 -21.65 -24.82 -8.00
CA ARG A 990 -21.82 -23.61 -7.18
C ARG A 990 -21.94 -22.36 -8.05
N PHE A 991 -21.03 -22.17 -9.01
CA PHE A 991 -21.08 -21.00 -9.88
C PHE A 991 -22.30 -20.98 -10.82
N VAL A 992 -22.84 -22.14 -11.21
CA VAL A 992 -24.14 -22.21 -11.91
C VAL A 992 -25.24 -21.66 -11.00
N GLY A 993 -25.27 -22.03 -9.72
CA GLY A 993 -26.24 -21.52 -8.74
C GLY A 993 -26.14 -20.00 -8.54
N GLU A 994 -24.92 -19.47 -8.43
CA GLU A 994 -24.66 -18.02 -8.38
C GLU A 994 -25.20 -17.31 -9.63
N ARG A 995 -24.83 -17.82 -10.82
CA ARG A 995 -25.23 -17.23 -12.09
C ARG A 995 -26.73 -17.32 -12.33
N LEU A 996 -27.35 -18.43 -11.95
CA LEU A 996 -28.80 -18.61 -12.04
C LEU A 996 -29.52 -17.58 -11.18
N THR A 997 -29.05 -17.36 -9.95
CA THR A 997 -29.61 -16.35 -9.06
C THR A 997 -29.43 -14.95 -9.64
N GLU A 998 -28.28 -14.64 -10.21
CA GLU A 998 -28.03 -13.33 -10.85
C GLU A 998 -28.96 -13.05 -12.05
N LEU A 999 -29.29 -14.07 -12.84
CA LEU A 999 -30.10 -13.94 -14.04
C LEU A 999 -31.61 -14.10 -13.81
N ALA A 1000 -32.02 -14.56 -12.63
CA ALA A 1000 -33.41 -14.84 -12.33
C ALA A 1000 -34.30 -13.59 -12.23
N ASP A 1001 -33.74 -12.40 -12.01
CA ASP A 1001 -34.46 -11.11 -12.05
C ASP A 1001 -33.50 -9.95 -12.40
N THR A 1002 -34.05 -8.75 -12.56
CA THR A 1002 -33.26 -7.53 -12.84
C THR A 1002 -32.71 -6.85 -11.58
N GLY A 1003 -33.29 -7.09 -10.40
CA GLY A 1003 -32.84 -6.50 -9.13
C GLY A 1003 -31.58 -7.16 -8.57
N SER A 1004 -30.77 -6.43 -7.79
CA SER A 1004 -29.63 -7.04 -7.09
C SER A 1004 -30.04 -7.76 -5.80
N ARG A 1005 -31.18 -7.39 -5.20
CA ARG A 1005 -31.77 -8.01 -4.00
C ARG A 1005 -32.70 -9.14 -4.37
N ILE A 1006 -32.84 -10.12 -3.49
CA ILE A 1006 -33.73 -11.26 -3.74
C ILE A 1006 -35.20 -10.81 -3.76
N THR A 1007 -35.98 -11.41 -4.65
CA THR A 1007 -37.39 -11.09 -4.90
C THR A 1007 -38.20 -12.38 -5.06
N ALA A 1008 -39.53 -12.27 -5.03
CA ALA A 1008 -40.42 -13.38 -5.36
C ALA A 1008 -40.15 -13.91 -6.78
N THR A 1009 -39.92 -13.00 -7.73
CA THR A 1009 -39.53 -13.33 -9.11
C THR A 1009 -38.27 -14.19 -9.15
N HIS A 1010 -37.23 -13.87 -8.35
CA HIS A 1010 -36.03 -14.70 -8.25
C HIS A 1010 -36.37 -16.13 -7.85
N LEU A 1011 -37.09 -16.31 -6.74
CA LEU A 1011 -37.40 -17.65 -6.20
C LEU A 1011 -38.21 -18.49 -7.19
N LEU A 1012 -39.23 -17.90 -7.83
CA LEU A 1012 -40.07 -18.58 -8.81
C LEU A 1012 -39.27 -18.97 -10.07
N ASN A 1013 -38.44 -18.08 -10.59
CA ASN A 1013 -37.65 -18.34 -11.81
C ASN A 1013 -36.53 -19.37 -11.56
N ILE A 1014 -35.87 -19.31 -10.39
CA ILE A 1014 -34.89 -20.33 -9.99
C ILE A 1014 -35.59 -21.68 -9.89
N ARG A 1015 -36.72 -21.77 -9.16
CA ARG A 1015 -37.45 -23.04 -9.00
C ARG A 1015 -37.93 -23.59 -10.35
N ALA A 1016 -38.52 -22.75 -11.20
CA ALA A 1016 -38.98 -23.16 -12.53
C ALA A 1016 -37.84 -23.70 -13.39
N THR A 1017 -36.66 -23.09 -13.30
CA THR A 1017 -35.45 -23.55 -14.00
C THR A 1017 -34.98 -24.90 -13.48
N LEU A 1018 -34.91 -25.08 -12.16
CA LEU A 1018 -34.50 -26.34 -11.55
C LEU A 1018 -35.49 -27.48 -11.86
N ASP A 1019 -36.79 -27.22 -11.78
CA ASP A 1019 -37.82 -28.20 -12.15
C ASP A 1019 -37.73 -28.60 -13.62
N HIS A 1020 -37.46 -27.63 -14.49
CA HIS A 1020 -37.22 -27.90 -15.91
C HIS A 1020 -35.98 -28.79 -16.11
N TRP A 1021 -34.89 -28.50 -15.43
CA TRP A 1021 -33.66 -29.28 -15.49
C TRP A 1021 -33.76 -30.65 -14.81
N LEU A 1022 -34.62 -30.85 -13.83
CA LEU A 1022 -34.81 -32.15 -13.18
C LEU A 1022 -35.85 -33.03 -13.88
N ALA A 1023 -36.76 -32.43 -14.65
CA ALA A 1023 -37.82 -33.18 -15.31
C ALA A 1023 -37.24 -34.26 -16.25
N PRO A 1024 -37.77 -35.50 -16.19
CA PRO A 1024 -37.26 -36.61 -16.99
C PRO A 1024 -37.45 -36.29 -18.48
N GLN A 1025 -36.45 -36.66 -19.29
CA GLN A 1025 -36.44 -36.43 -20.75
C GLN A 1025 -36.47 -34.96 -21.19
N THR A 1026 -36.14 -33.98 -20.34
CA THR A 1026 -35.91 -32.59 -20.81
C THR A 1026 -34.61 -32.53 -21.62
N PRO A 1027 -34.64 -32.40 -22.95
CA PRO A 1027 -33.43 -32.37 -23.74
C PRO A 1027 -32.93 -30.91 -23.84
N GLY A 1028 -31.61 -30.70 -23.90
CA GLY A 1028 -31.03 -29.35 -24.03
C GLY A 1028 -30.70 -28.59 -22.75
N ARG A 1029 -30.62 -29.25 -21.59
CA ARG A 1029 -30.20 -28.61 -20.33
C ARG A 1029 -28.82 -27.94 -20.43
N MET A 1030 -27.88 -28.53 -21.16
CA MET A 1030 -26.54 -27.96 -21.37
C MET A 1030 -26.57 -26.71 -22.28
N VAL A 1031 -27.57 -26.58 -23.15
CA VAL A 1031 -27.77 -25.37 -23.97
C VAL A 1031 -28.06 -24.17 -23.07
N ASP A 1032 -28.84 -24.36 -22.00
CA ASP A 1032 -29.10 -23.28 -21.03
C ASP A 1032 -27.82 -22.84 -20.33
N LEU A 1033 -26.97 -23.78 -19.89
CA LEU A 1033 -25.67 -23.45 -19.29
C LEU A 1033 -24.80 -22.63 -20.25
N PHE A 1034 -24.75 -22.99 -21.54
CA PHE A 1034 -24.01 -22.25 -22.55
C PHE A 1034 -24.59 -20.86 -22.86
N LYS A 1035 -25.91 -20.66 -22.73
CA LYS A 1035 -26.53 -19.34 -22.82
C LYS A 1035 -26.21 -18.47 -21.60
N MET A 1036 -26.07 -19.07 -20.42
CA MET A 1036 -25.73 -18.37 -19.18
C MET A 1036 -24.24 -17.99 -19.08
N LEU A 1037 -23.36 -18.71 -19.79
CA LEU A 1037 -21.92 -18.45 -19.84
C LEU A 1037 -21.60 -17.05 -20.37
N ARG A 1038 -20.79 -16.32 -19.61
CA ARG A 1038 -20.26 -15.03 -20.06
C ARG A 1038 -19.14 -15.24 -21.08
N PRO A 1039 -19.10 -14.46 -22.16
CA PRO A 1039 -18.01 -14.57 -23.13
C PRO A 1039 -16.68 -14.10 -22.51
N VAL A 1040 -15.61 -14.80 -22.86
CA VAL A 1040 -14.23 -14.56 -22.47
C VAL A 1040 -13.51 -13.84 -23.61
N ALA A 1041 -12.56 -12.97 -23.22
CA ALA A 1041 -11.69 -12.15 -24.06
C ALA A 1041 -12.33 -10.86 -24.61
N GLU A 1042 -11.52 -9.79 -24.62
CA GLU A 1042 -11.81 -8.60 -25.40
C GLU A 1042 -11.75 -8.94 -26.91
N PRO A 1043 -12.64 -8.37 -27.72
CA PRO A 1043 -12.62 -8.58 -29.17
C PRO A 1043 -11.22 -8.26 -29.73
N GLY A 1044 -10.55 -9.25 -30.35
CA GLY A 1044 -9.24 -9.08 -31.03
C GLY A 1044 -7.99 -9.51 -30.27
N ALA A 1045 -8.12 -10.04 -29.04
CA ALA A 1045 -6.97 -10.53 -28.28
C ALA A 1045 -6.42 -11.86 -28.84
N GLY A 1046 -5.11 -11.97 -29.03
CA GLY A 1046 -4.43 -13.22 -29.44
C GLY A 1046 -4.37 -14.32 -28.36
N SER A 1047 -5.05 -14.12 -27.23
CA SER A 1047 -5.15 -15.07 -26.12
C SER A 1047 -6.37 -14.76 -25.24
N ALA A 1048 -7.00 -15.79 -24.69
CA ALA A 1048 -8.14 -15.68 -23.78
C ALA A 1048 -7.79 -16.21 -22.38
N ASN A 1049 -7.98 -15.41 -21.33
CA ASN A 1049 -7.82 -15.87 -19.95
C ASN A 1049 -9.09 -16.61 -19.51
N ILE A 1050 -9.01 -17.93 -19.42
CA ILE A 1050 -10.12 -18.81 -19.02
C ILE A 1050 -10.08 -19.15 -17.52
N GLY A 1051 -9.08 -18.65 -16.78
CA GLY A 1051 -8.94 -18.90 -15.35
C GLY A 1051 -8.64 -20.36 -15.01
N ILE A 1052 -9.03 -20.76 -13.81
CA ILE A 1052 -8.95 -22.11 -13.26
C ILE A 1052 -10.31 -22.46 -12.64
N ASP A 1053 -10.69 -23.74 -12.60
CA ASP A 1053 -11.92 -24.19 -11.95
C ASP A 1053 -11.97 -23.67 -10.49
N GLY A 1054 -13.14 -23.20 -10.05
CA GLY A 1054 -13.32 -22.61 -8.72
C GLY A 1054 -12.70 -21.22 -8.48
N LEU A 1055 -11.82 -20.73 -9.37
CA LEU A 1055 -11.09 -19.46 -9.19
C LEU A 1055 -11.38 -18.40 -10.26
N ALA A 1056 -12.22 -18.72 -11.25
CA ALA A 1056 -12.62 -17.78 -12.30
C ALA A 1056 -13.93 -17.04 -11.91
N PRO A 1057 -13.89 -15.74 -11.55
CA PRO A 1057 -15.08 -15.03 -11.11
C PRO A 1057 -16.08 -14.82 -12.26
N GLY A 1058 -17.38 -14.88 -11.96
CA GLY A 1058 -18.45 -14.40 -12.85
C GLY A 1058 -18.95 -15.37 -13.92
N PHE A 1059 -18.79 -16.68 -13.75
CA PHE A 1059 -19.33 -17.72 -14.66
C PHE A 1059 -18.91 -17.53 -16.14
N VAL A 1060 -17.62 -17.31 -16.34
CA VAL A 1060 -16.95 -17.17 -17.65
C VAL A 1060 -16.52 -18.51 -18.25
N ARG A 1061 -16.63 -19.58 -17.47
CA ARG A 1061 -16.13 -20.93 -17.75
C ARG A 1061 -17.01 -21.96 -17.05
N LEU A 1062 -17.13 -23.13 -17.66
CA LEU A 1062 -17.82 -24.30 -17.13
C LEU A 1062 -16.87 -25.51 -17.14
N ASP A 1063 -16.80 -26.27 -16.05
CA ASP A 1063 -15.93 -27.43 -15.91
C ASP A 1063 -16.68 -28.72 -15.63
N PHE A 1064 -16.25 -29.77 -16.32
CA PHE A 1064 -16.70 -31.14 -16.12
C PHE A 1064 -15.57 -32.02 -15.60
N SER A 1065 -15.93 -33.03 -14.84
CA SER A 1065 -15.02 -34.11 -14.48
C SER A 1065 -14.64 -34.88 -15.76
N PRO A 1066 -13.36 -35.22 -15.96
CA PRO A 1066 -12.95 -36.00 -17.13
C PRO A 1066 -13.71 -37.33 -17.21
N PRO A 1067 -14.31 -37.68 -18.36
CA PRO A 1067 -15.10 -38.91 -18.50
C PRO A 1067 -14.24 -40.18 -18.40
N ASP A 1068 -12.94 -40.06 -18.70
CA ASP A 1068 -11.96 -41.14 -18.51
C ASP A 1068 -10.89 -40.72 -17.50
N HIS A 1069 -10.35 -41.74 -16.83
CA HIS A 1069 -9.15 -41.59 -16.03
C HIS A 1069 -7.95 -41.19 -16.93
N LEU A 1070 -7.38 -40.02 -16.68
CA LEU A 1070 -6.22 -39.52 -17.43
C LEU A 1070 -4.92 -40.10 -16.86
N ASN A 1071 -4.06 -40.63 -17.72
CA ASN A 1071 -2.77 -41.18 -17.30
C ASN A 1071 -1.82 -40.02 -16.90
N SER A 1072 -1.18 -40.13 -15.73
CA SER A 1072 -0.19 -39.15 -15.23
C SER A 1072 1.03 -39.00 -16.15
N SER A 1073 1.29 -39.96 -17.05
CA SER A 1073 2.28 -39.82 -18.12
C SER A 1073 2.00 -38.62 -19.04
N LEU A 1074 0.73 -38.21 -19.19
CA LEU A 1074 0.34 -37.03 -19.95
C LEU A 1074 0.87 -35.73 -19.35
N LEU A 1075 1.29 -35.69 -18.08
CA LEU A 1075 1.91 -34.51 -17.46
C LEU A 1075 3.40 -34.36 -17.81
N ARG A 1076 4.05 -35.42 -18.30
CA ARG A 1076 5.47 -35.40 -18.71
C ARG A 1076 5.65 -34.57 -19.99
N ARG A 1077 6.85 -34.03 -20.20
CA ARG A 1077 7.20 -33.22 -21.38
C ARG A 1077 8.07 -34.02 -22.34
N ASP A 1078 7.55 -35.15 -22.82
CA ASP A 1078 8.25 -36.06 -23.72
C ASP A 1078 7.79 -35.87 -25.19
N VAL A 1079 8.62 -36.34 -26.12
CA VAL A 1079 8.33 -36.32 -27.56
C VAL A 1079 7.13 -37.23 -27.84
N GLY A 1080 6.06 -36.68 -28.44
CA GLY A 1080 4.80 -37.40 -28.72
C GLY A 1080 3.65 -37.11 -27.74
N VAL A 1081 3.95 -36.61 -26.53
CA VAL A 1081 2.92 -36.24 -25.53
C VAL A 1081 1.95 -35.14 -26.02
N PRO A 1082 2.35 -34.12 -26.79
CA PRO A 1082 1.41 -33.11 -27.30
C PRO A 1082 0.29 -33.71 -28.17
N THR A 1083 0.59 -34.75 -28.95
CA THR A 1083 -0.40 -35.47 -29.77
C THR A 1083 -1.37 -36.25 -28.90
N LEU A 1084 -0.85 -36.97 -27.90
CA LEU A 1084 -1.68 -37.72 -26.94
C LEU A 1084 -2.57 -36.78 -26.11
N ARG A 1085 -2.06 -35.62 -25.67
CA ARG A 1085 -2.84 -34.57 -25.00
C ARG A 1085 -3.96 -34.03 -25.89
N SER A 1086 -3.66 -33.78 -27.16
CA SER A 1086 -4.64 -33.32 -28.15
C SER A 1086 -5.76 -34.35 -28.34
N GLN A 1087 -5.41 -35.64 -28.48
CA GLN A 1087 -6.38 -36.73 -28.60
C GLN A 1087 -7.22 -36.90 -27.33
N ALA A 1088 -6.60 -36.84 -26.15
CA ALA A 1088 -7.30 -36.91 -24.87
C ALA A 1088 -8.30 -35.76 -24.70
N ALA A 1089 -7.89 -34.52 -25.00
CA ALA A 1089 -8.77 -33.36 -24.93
C ALA A 1089 -9.94 -33.45 -25.92
N GLN A 1090 -9.68 -33.90 -27.16
CA GLN A 1090 -10.73 -34.10 -28.18
C GLN A 1090 -11.74 -35.17 -27.75
N SER A 1091 -11.25 -36.32 -27.26
CA SER A 1091 -12.10 -37.42 -26.79
C SER A 1091 -12.97 -37.02 -25.60
N ALA A 1092 -12.40 -36.28 -24.65
CA ALA A 1092 -13.12 -35.81 -23.47
C ALA A 1092 -14.20 -34.78 -23.84
N VAL A 1093 -13.87 -33.77 -24.65
CA VAL A 1093 -14.84 -32.74 -25.09
C VAL A 1093 -15.97 -33.36 -25.90
N ARG A 1094 -15.67 -34.27 -26.84
CA ARG A 1094 -16.68 -34.96 -27.64
C ARG A 1094 -17.67 -35.71 -26.75
N ARG A 1095 -17.18 -36.52 -25.81
CA ARG A 1095 -18.05 -37.33 -24.94
C ARG A 1095 -18.93 -36.48 -24.04
N VAL A 1096 -18.41 -35.39 -23.47
CA VAL A 1096 -19.23 -34.47 -22.68
C VAL A 1096 -20.37 -33.88 -23.52
N LEU A 1097 -20.07 -33.45 -24.75
CA LEU A 1097 -21.08 -32.89 -25.66
C LEU A 1097 -22.12 -33.94 -26.11
N GLU A 1098 -21.68 -35.12 -26.53
CA GLU A 1098 -22.56 -36.22 -26.97
C GLU A 1098 -23.44 -36.73 -25.82
N HIS A 1099 -22.88 -36.85 -24.61
CA HIS A 1099 -23.62 -37.23 -23.40
C HIS A 1099 -24.78 -36.27 -23.11
N HIS A 1100 -24.60 -34.98 -23.40
CA HIS A 1100 -25.62 -33.94 -23.26
C HIS A 1100 -26.46 -33.69 -24.53
N GLY A 1101 -26.45 -34.61 -25.49
CA GLY A 1101 -27.37 -34.60 -26.64
C GLY A 1101 -26.95 -33.75 -27.83
N PHE A 1102 -25.70 -33.27 -27.86
CA PHE A 1102 -25.16 -32.59 -29.05
C PHE A 1102 -24.76 -33.61 -30.12
N THR A 1103 -25.06 -33.30 -31.37
CA THR A 1103 -24.48 -34.00 -32.52
C THR A 1103 -23.12 -33.37 -32.83
N VAL A 1104 -22.03 -34.12 -32.65
CA VAL A 1104 -20.65 -33.62 -32.79
C VAL A 1104 -20.00 -34.17 -34.05
N LYS A 1105 -19.54 -33.28 -34.94
CA LYS A 1105 -18.76 -33.63 -36.14
C LYS A 1105 -17.35 -33.06 -36.05
N GLY A 1106 -16.35 -33.88 -36.37
CA GLY A 1106 -14.93 -33.50 -36.36
C GLY A 1106 -14.51 -32.75 -37.62
N ILE A 1107 -13.78 -31.65 -37.45
CA ILE A 1107 -13.17 -30.84 -38.51
C ILE A 1107 -11.65 -30.83 -38.31
N ALA A 1108 -10.89 -31.31 -39.29
CA ALA A 1108 -9.43 -31.30 -39.21
C ALA A 1108 -8.85 -29.88 -39.16
N ARG A 1109 -7.80 -29.67 -38.36
CA ARG A 1109 -7.06 -28.39 -38.29
C ARG A 1109 -6.17 -28.11 -39.49
N ARG A 1110 -5.73 -29.17 -40.17
CA ARG A 1110 -4.95 -29.15 -41.42
C ARG A 1110 -5.48 -30.26 -42.32
N GLN A 1111 -5.56 -30.00 -43.63
CA GLN A 1111 -5.89 -31.06 -44.60
C GLN A 1111 -4.91 -32.23 -44.46
N GLY A 1112 -5.44 -33.44 -44.29
CA GLY A 1112 -4.65 -34.68 -44.14
C GLY A 1112 -4.05 -34.94 -42.74
N GLY A 1113 -4.22 -34.06 -41.77
CA GLY A 1113 -3.63 -34.21 -40.43
C GLY A 1113 -4.56 -34.87 -39.40
N VAL A 1114 -4.32 -36.14 -39.07
CA VAL A 1114 -5.17 -36.94 -38.14
C VAL A 1114 -5.10 -36.45 -36.67
N SER A 1115 -4.07 -35.71 -36.28
CA SER A 1115 -3.76 -35.44 -34.85
C SER A 1115 -4.43 -34.22 -34.21
N GLY A 1116 -5.15 -33.39 -34.98
CA GLY A 1116 -5.77 -32.15 -34.49
C GLY A 1116 -7.15 -31.92 -35.09
N MET A 1117 -8.21 -32.13 -34.31
CA MET A 1117 -9.61 -31.93 -34.69
C MET A 1117 -10.26 -30.84 -33.84
N ASP A 1118 -11.05 -29.99 -34.49
CA ASP A 1118 -12.02 -29.10 -33.85
C ASP A 1118 -13.43 -29.64 -34.10
N PHE A 1119 -14.45 -29.08 -33.45
CA PHE A 1119 -15.80 -29.61 -33.55
C PHE A 1119 -16.82 -28.62 -34.07
N TYR A 1120 -17.64 -29.11 -34.99
CA TYR A 1120 -18.92 -28.54 -35.37
C TYR A 1120 -20.00 -29.27 -34.59
N CYS A 1121 -20.81 -28.55 -33.81
CA CYS A 1121 -21.83 -29.15 -32.98
C CYS A 1121 -23.19 -28.47 -33.19
N THR A 1122 -24.24 -29.29 -33.24
CA THR A 1122 -25.63 -28.85 -33.29
C THR A 1122 -26.43 -29.55 -32.19
N HIS A 1123 -27.55 -28.95 -31.79
CA HIS A 1123 -28.40 -29.51 -30.76
C HIS A 1123 -29.88 -29.29 -31.12
N PRO A 1124 -30.77 -30.29 -31.01
CA PRO A 1124 -32.17 -30.18 -31.47
C PRO A 1124 -32.98 -29.03 -30.85
N HIS A 1125 -32.61 -28.58 -29.65
CA HIS A 1125 -33.32 -27.53 -28.89
C HIS A 1125 -32.86 -26.09 -29.18
N THR A 1126 -31.95 -25.90 -30.13
CA THR A 1126 -31.53 -24.57 -30.54
C THR A 1126 -31.17 -24.56 -32.01
N ASP A 1127 -31.55 -23.48 -32.68
CA ASP A 1127 -31.13 -23.13 -34.03
C ASP A 1127 -29.66 -22.65 -34.08
N ARG A 1128 -28.98 -22.55 -32.94
CA ARG A 1128 -27.58 -22.12 -32.86
C ARG A 1128 -26.62 -23.23 -33.27
N VAL A 1129 -25.57 -22.81 -33.96
CA VAL A 1129 -24.46 -23.69 -34.35
C VAL A 1129 -23.28 -23.40 -33.45
N TYR A 1130 -22.63 -24.45 -32.94
CA TYR A 1130 -21.50 -24.32 -32.03
C TYR A 1130 -20.22 -24.72 -32.75
N PHE A 1131 -19.24 -23.83 -32.75
CA PHE A 1131 -17.89 -24.12 -33.23
C PHE A 1131 -16.94 -24.17 -32.03
N VAL A 1132 -16.42 -25.36 -31.74
CA VAL A 1132 -15.64 -25.65 -30.54
C VAL A 1132 -14.19 -25.95 -30.93
N LEU A 1133 -13.29 -25.06 -30.53
CA LEU A 1133 -11.86 -25.19 -30.75
C LEU A 1133 -11.24 -25.95 -29.57
N THR A 1134 -10.57 -27.08 -29.83
CA THR A 1134 -10.10 -27.96 -28.75
C THR A 1134 -8.69 -27.59 -28.24
N HIS A 1135 -8.44 -27.50 -26.94
CA HIS A 1135 -7.11 -27.16 -26.43
C HIS A 1135 -6.77 -27.89 -25.13
N TRP A 1136 -5.58 -28.47 -25.09
CA TRP A 1136 -4.93 -28.81 -23.82
C TRP A 1136 -4.27 -27.56 -23.24
N VAL A 1137 -4.49 -27.29 -21.95
CA VAL A 1137 -3.96 -26.10 -21.29
C VAL A 1137 -3.30 -26.48 -19.96
N ASP A 1138 -2.10 -25.98 -19.72
CA ASP A 1138 -1.34 -26.18 -18.46
C ASP A 1138 -1.32 -24.93 -17.56
N ASN A 1139 -2.02 -23.87 -17.95
CA ASN A 1139 -2.09 -22.57 -17.27
C ASN A 1139 -3.48 -21.91 -17.43
N ARG A 1140 -3.66 -20.67 -16.95
CA ARG A 1140 -4.94 -19.93 -16.95
C ARG A 1140 -5.38 -19.37 -18.31
N THR A 1141 -4.52 -19.44 -19.33
CA THR A 1141 -4.72 -18.70 -20.59
C THR A 1141 -4.63 -19.65 -21.78
N VAL A 1142 -5.58 -19.52 -22.71
CA VAL A 1142 -5.55 -20.17 -24.02
C VAL A 1142 -4.94 -19.23 -25.05
N SER A 1143 -3.97 -19.71 -25.82
CA SER A 1143 -3.45 -18.97 -26.97
C SER A 1143 -4.39 -19.11 -28.16
N LEU A 1144 -4.88 -17.98 -28.68
CA LEU A 1144 -5.72 -17.91 -29.89
C LEU A 1144 -4.93 -17.33 -31.08
N ARG A 1145 -3.60 -17.42 -31.07
CA ARG A 1145 -2.77 -16.90 -32.16
C ARG A 1145 -2.89 -17.77 -33.41
N SER A 1146 -3.06 -17.13 -34.57
CA SER A 1146 -2.91 -17.73 -35.89
C SER A 1146 -2.20 -16.74 -36.83
N ARG A 1147 -1.73 -17.23 -37.98
CA ARG A 1147 -0.96 -16.45 -38.96
C ARG A 1147 -1.79 -15.39 -39.68
N VAL A 1148 -3.10 -15.61 -39.80
CA VAL A 1148 -4.00 -14.74 -40.59
C VAL A 1148 -4.73 -13.75 -39.69
N ALA A 1149 -5.48 -14.24 -38.70
CA ALA A 1149 -6.16 -13.44 -37.69
C ALA A 1149 -6.33 -14.28 -36.41
N PRO A 1150 -6.62 -13.69 -35.24
CA PRO A 1150 -6.86 -14.47 -34.02
C PRO A 1150 -7.89 -15.58 -34.25
N GLN A 1151 -7.63 -16.79 -33.76
CA GLN A 1151 -8.53 -17.93 -33.86
C GLN A 1151 -9.90 -17.56 -33.27
N LEU A 1152 -10.98 -18.02 -33.92
CA LEU A 1152 -12.38 -17.66 -33.62
C LEU A 1152 -12.79 -16.21 -33.96
N SER A 1153 -11.92 -15.39 -34.55
CA SER A 1153 -12.33 -14.13 -35.20
C SER A 1153 -13.08 -14.40 -36.51
N ASP A 1154 -13.88 -13.42 -36.95
CA ASP A 1154 -14.58 -13.51 -38.24
C ASP A 1154 -13.60 -13.65 -39.42
N ALA A 1155 -12.49 -12.91 -39.39
CA ALA A 1155 -11.44 -13.01 -40.42
C ALA A 1155 -10.77 -14.39 -40.45
N TRP A 1156 -10.52 -15.00 -39.28
CA TRP A 1156 -9.92 -16.33 -39.21
C TRP A 1156 -10.89 -17.44 -39.68
N LEU A 1157 -12.17 -17.34 -39.31
CA LEU A 1157 -13.18 -18.28 -39.80
C LEU A 1157 -13.32 -18.17 -41.32
N GLN A 1158 -13.35 -16.95 -41.87
CA GLN A 1158 -13.44 -16.71 -43.31
C GLN A 1158 -12.25 -17.33 -44.07
N ASP A 1159 -11.03 -17.10 -43.58
CA ASP A 1159 -9.81 -17.72 -44.13
C ASP A 1159 -9.90 -19.25 -44.11
N ARG A 1160 -10.27 -19.83 -42.97
CA ARG A 1160 -10.39 -21.28 -42.81
C ARG A 1160 -11.47 -21.90 -43.71
N ILE A 1161 -12.59 -21.20 -43.91
CA ILE A 1161 -13.66 -21.62 -44.83
C ILE A 1161 -13.15 -21.55 -46.28
N SER A 1162 -12.44 -20.48 -46.66
CA SER A 1162 -11.94 -20.30 -48.02
C SER A 1162 -10.81 -21.26 -48.40
N ALA A 1163 -10.02 -21.72 -47.44
CA ALA A 1163 -8.92 -22.66 -47.65
C ALA A 1163 -9.33 -24.14 -47.65
N ALA A 1164 -10.60 -24.46 -47.39
CA ALA A 1164 -11.09 -25.83 -47.30
C ALA A 1164 -11.60 -26.35 -48.67
N THR A 1165 -10.76 -27.07 -49.42
CA THR A 1165 -11.13 -27.69 -50.71
C THR A 1165 -10.96 -29.22 -50.67
N PRO A 1166 -11.99 -30.05 -50.92
CA PRO A 1166 -13.37 -29.68 -51.27
C PRO A 1166 -14.17 -29.14 -50.07
N TYR A 1167 -15.13 -28.27 -50.36
CA TYR A 1167 -16.01 -27.62 -49.38
C TYR A 1167 -16.83 -28.66 -48.60
N SER A 1168 -16.46 -28.93 -47.34
CA SER A 1168 -17.27 -29.77 -46.46
C SER A 1168 -18.58 -29.05 -46.12
N LEU A 1169 -19.71 -29.75 -46.12
CA LEU A 1169 -21.05 -29.21 -45.80
C LEU A 1169 -21.08 -28.48 -44.44
N GLU A 1170 -20.23 -28.89 -43.50
CA GLU A 1170 -20.07 -28.31 -42.17
C GLU A 1170 -19.58 -26.85 -42.22
N PHE A 1171 -18.62 -26.51 -43.07
CA PHE A 1171 -18.11 -25.13 -43.20
C PHE A 1171 -19.14 -24.18 -43.82
N ILE A 1172 -19.97 -24.68 -44.74
CA ILE A 1172 -21.10 -23.91 -45.30
C ILE A 1172 -22.12 -23.60 -44.20
N ALA A 1173 -22.46 -24.60 -43.38
CA ALA A 1173 -23.38 -24.40 -42.26
C ALA A 1173 -22.83 -23.42 -41.20
N ILE A 1174 -21.52 -23.44 -40.94
CA ILE A 1174 -20.85 -22.48 -40.05
C ILE A 1174 -20.94 -21.06 -40.62
N ASP A 1175 -20.66 -20.87 -41.91
CA ASP A 1175 -20.67 -19.54 -42.52
C ASP A 1175 -22.10 -18.96 -42.57
N ASN A 1176 -23.10 -19.77 -42.90
CA ASN A 1176 -24.50 -19.35 -42.86
C ASN A 1176 -24.92 -18.95 -41.44
N ALA A 1177 -24.63 -19.80 -40.43
CA ALA A 1177 -24.92 -19.47 -39.04
C ALA A 1177 -24.17 -18.23 -38.54
N ARG A 1178 -22.96 -17.98 -39.03
CA ARG A 1178 -22.18 -16.77 -38.72
C ARG A 1178 -22.85 -15.51 -39.27
N ARG A 1179 -23.24 -15.53 -40.56
CA ARG A 1179 -23.94 -14.41 -41.21
C ARG A 1179 -25.28 -14.11 -40.56
N GLU A 1180 -25.98 -15.14 -40.10
CA GLU A 1180 -27.27 -15.04 -39.40
C GLU A 1180 -27.13 -14.77 -37.88
N GLN A 1181 -25.91 -14.54 -37.36
CA GLN A 1181 -25.64 -14.32 -35.93
C GLN A 1181 -26.08 -15.46 -34.99
N ARG A 1182 -26.21 -16.69 -35.52
CA ARG A 1182 -26.53 -17.92 -34.80
C ARG A 1182 -25.30 -18.75 -34.40
N LEU A 1183 -24.09 -18.32 -34.77
CA LEU A 1183 -22.84 -19.01 -34.45
C LEU A 1183 -22.34 -18.72 -33.03
N VAL A 1184 -22.22 -19.76 -32.21
CA VAL A 1184 -21.59 -19.71 -30.88
C VAL A 1184 -20.15 -20.21 -30.99
N ARG A 1185 -19.20 -19.37 -30.57
CA ARG A 1185 -17.76 -19.64 -30.66
C ARG A 1185 -17.25 -20.08 -29.29
N MET A 1186 -16.62 -21.23 -29.21
CA MET A 1186 -16.16 -21.79 -27.94
C MET A 1186 -14.74 -22.33 -28.02
N VAL A 1187 -14.06 -22.31 -26.89
CA VAL A 1187 -12.85 -23.08 -26.64
C VAL A 1187 -13.18 -24.12 -25.58
N ALA A 1188 -12.76 -25.35 -25.80
CA ALA A 1188 -12.93 -26.41 -24.81
C ALA A 1188 -11.72 -27.36 -24.79
N GLY A 1189 -11.53 -28.10 -23.70
CA GLY A 1189 -10.49 -29.11 -23.64
C GLY A 1189 -10.11 -29.47 -22.21
N ILE A 1190 -8.95 -30.09 -22.02
CA ILE A 1190 -8.48 -30.47 -20.68
C ILE A 1190 -7.55 -29.39 -20.15
N GLN A 1191 -7.85 -28.89 -18.94
CA GLN A 1191 -6.90 -28.16 -18.14
C GLN A 1191 -6.34 -29.09 -17.07
N TRP A 1192 -5.03 -29.33 -17.11
CA TRP A 1192 -4.35 -30.13 -16.09
C TRP A 1192 -2.91 -29.63 -15.92
N SER A 1193 -2.60 -29.13 -14.72
CA SER A 1193 -1.35 -28.46 -14.42
C SER A 1193 -0.67 -29.05 -13.18
N VAL A 1194 0.62 -29.37 -13.32
CA VAL A 1194 1.48 -29.83 -12.21
C VAL A 1194 1.72 -28.71 -11.18
N ARG A 1195 1.54 -27.44 -11.55
CA ARG A 1195 1.91 -26.29 -10.71
C ARG A 1195 0.95 -25.99 -9.57
N TYR A 1196 -0.30 -26.40 -9.67
CA TYR A 1196 -1.36 -25.97 -8.76
C TYR A 1196 -1.94 -27.12 -7.92
N ASP A 1197 -1.46 -28.35 -8.11
CA ASP A 1197 -1.93 -29.57 -7.42
C ASP A 1197 -3.45 -29.82 -7.54
N GLU A 1198 -4.03 -29.32 -8.64
CA GLU A 1198 -5.47 -29.41 -8.89
C GLU A 1198 -5.83 -30.61 -9.79
N PRO A 1199 -7.02 -31.22 -9.59
CA PRO A 1199 -7.49 -32.31 -10.44
C PRO A 1199 -7.70 -31.82 -11.88
N ALA A 1200 -7.53 -32.72 -12.84
CA ALA A 1200 -7.81 -32.42 -14.24
C ALA A 1200 -9.31 -32.10 -14.43
N SER A 1201 -9.62 -31.09 -15.24
CA SER A 1201 -10.99 -30.76 -15.61
C SER A 1201 -11.14 -30.58 -17.13
N VAL A 1202 -12.35 -30.84 -17.63
CA VAL A 1202 -12.74 -30.56 -19.02
C VAL A 1202 -13.48 -29.23 -19.03
N TYR A 1203 -12.81 -28.17 -19.49
CA TYR A 1203 -13.35 -26.82 -19.48
C TYR A 1203 -14.07 -26.49 -20.79
N PHE A 1204 -15.07 -25.60 -20.70
CA PHE A 1204 -15.75 -24.93 -21.80
C PHE A 1204 -15.80 -23.43 -21.53
N ALA A 1205 -15.38 -22.63 -22.50
CA ALA A 1205 -15.41 -21.17 -22.43
C ALA A 1205 -15.97 -20.58 -23.73
N LYS A 1206 -16.91 -19.64 -23.63
CA LYS A 1206 -17.49 -18.92 -24.77
C LYS A 1206 -16.55 -17.78 -25.16
N ILE A 1207 -16.33 -17.52 -26.45
CA ILE A 1207 -15.49 -16.41 -26.94
C ILE A 1207 -16.36 -15.36 -27.60
N ALA A 1208 -16.09 -14.09 -27.30
CA ALA A 1208 -16.85 -12.96 -27.83
C ALA A 1208 -16.70 -12.80 -29.36
N PRO A 1209 -17.78 -12.32 -30.01
CA PRO A 1209 -17.78 -11.57 -31.25
C PRO A 1209 -16.49 -10.86 -31.61
N PHE A 1210 -15.80 -11.13 -32.71
CA PHE A 1210 -14.79 -10.16 -33.18
C PHE A 1210 -14.77 -10.02 -34.70
N THR A 1211 -15.34 -8.90 -35.13
CA THR A 1211 -15.11 -8.28 -36.42
C THR A 1211 -13.99 -7.23 -36.25
N PRO A 1212 -12.82 -7.45 -36.86
CA PRO A 1212 -11.74 -6.45 -36.85
C PRO A 1212 -12.13 -5.14 -37.53
#